data_AF-A0A317VGX4-F1
#
_entry.id   AF-A0A317VGX4-F1
#
_cell.length_a   1.000
_cell.length_b   1.000
_cell.length_c   1.000
_cell.angle_alpha   90.00
_cell.angle_beta   90.00
_cell.angle_gamma   90.00
#
_symmetry.space_group_name_H-M   'P 1'
#
loop_
_entity.id
_entity.type
_entity.pdbx_description
1 polymer ?
#
loop_
_entity_poly.entity_id
_entity_poly.type
_entity_poly.pdbx_seq_one_letter_code
_entity_poly.pdbx_strand_id
1 'polypeptide(L)'
;MSRRYGTRVSIPLTLVVAVISLLLLCIISSVGGFPDVRRDIPHGLRDFESKDEGPASNLRASFLSFLGTLQDAEKKVRAAHTALAAMNRGRFEHPHGMEYGPDRGYTLDESRPVPTPPYRAESSPATHGNNKLVEYTDRTQYIIPRDVVEAARIVAEASPLPLPGDYGVEIAQVFEEHRSRSPYTSDAHPQDHQAWNRVDKNVSNPSRGAETDPEAHPSTEFWMTTIEQRGSSPFAPPGYKVWRNVRDYGARGDGVSDDTAAINAAISDGGRCGQGCGSSTIYPAFVYFPSGTYLVSSSIIQYYNTEFYGNPFDYPTILAASSFVGLGVISSDVYVGEKEEWYINTNNFLRSIRNFKIDITRTNPTAYVCGIHWQVAQGTSLENIIFYMMQDGRTTQQGIYMENGSGGFLTNLTFVGGNFGAYLGNQQFTTTRLTFLNCKTAVQIHWDWAWTMQDLVISNCTDGIVMAGGAGSTGQGVGSLIVLDTVIASTKNGIVTSLLAENSSSFLIQNSAFVAVETAILDRVKGQTLLAGGSRVNVQSWGFGRVAGASSNSTVYRGADVPAMNRSSSLTRNEGYLARSFFQRQRPAYTDIGVRQIVDVKAAGAVGDGRNDDTAVLNSILARAASTSSVVFFPFGVYIIRDTLHVPVGSRIIGQAWAQIMATGARFQDERNPHVAVRVGNPGDTGIVEIQSMLFTVSGPTAGVVLVEWNVHQSAQGSAGLWDSHFRVGGAIGSDLQLTNCPKGTGRVNEQCRAASLLLHLTAQSSAYFENVWVWTADHDLDSKSKDDQIDIYAARGVLIESHGPTWMYATASEHNILYQYQIAGARDLYMAMIQTESPYFQPSPKAPTPFTTGLFASDPTFSHCPSNSNTCAISWALRVIDSTAVYIMGTGFYSWFSNYVQDCLKTENCQQRAVEVSQSSTDTWIYNLVTKGTVEMIRPVGETPTYAANNVNGFMSSILAWIRVAGWSMSSGQTNSADHWVGVNDTAFRCCGRWYTAVAGDTCNTICGRQGISSDLFLALNPSLGGAQCDGALVQGRRYCVGSDRYGNSTSLGN
;
A
#
# COMPACT_ATOMS: atom_id res chain seq x y z
N MET A 1 -19.58 5.38 -35.07
CA MET A 1 -19.49 4.62 -36.34
C MET A 1 -19.78 3.17 -36.03
N SER A 2 -20.85 2.60 -36.59
CA SER A 2 -21.21 1.19 -36.42
C SER A 2 -20.69 0.38 -37.60
N ARG A 3 -19.99 -0.73 -37.32
CA ARG A 3 -19.96 -1.90 -38.20
C ARG A 3 -19.59 -3.16 -37.40
N ARG A 4 -20.40 -4.18 -37.69
CA ARG A 4 -20.55 -5.49 -37.04
C ARG A 4 -19.32 -6.39 -37.24
N TYR A 5 -18.98 -7.16 -36.22
CA TYR A 5 -18.50 -8.53 -36.37
C TYR A 5 -19.32 -9.42 -35.43
N GLY A 6 -20.11 -10.32 -36.02
CA GLY A 6 -20.84 -11.36 -35.29
C GLY A 6 -20.26 -12.71 -35.70
N THR A 7 -19.66 -13.41 -34.74
CA THR A 7 -19.31 -14.82 -34.85
C THR A 7 -20.40 -15.63 -34.15
N ARG A 8 -21.31 -16.20 -34.95
CA ARG A 8 -22.26 -17.22 -34.49
C ARG A 8 -21.52 -18.54 -34.34
N VAL A 9 -21.47 -19.07 -33.11
CA VAL A 9 -21.19 -20.49 -32.87
C VAL A 9 -22.45 -21.27 -33.26
N SER A 10 -22.44 -21.88 -34.44
CA SER A 10 -23.50 -22.80 -34.88
C SER A 10 -23.25 -24.17 -34.28
N ILE A 11 -23.95 -24.49 -33.19
CA ILE A 11 -24.14 -25.87 -32.76
C ILE A 11 -25.05 -26.54 -33.81
N PRO A 12 -24.73 -27.74 -34.32
CA PRO A 12 -25.58 -28.42 -35.30
C PRO A 12 -26.95 -28.67 -34.67
N LEU A 13 -28.01 -28.14 -35.29
CA LEU A 13 -29.40 -28.35 -34.88
C LEU A 13 -29.73 -29.85 -34.76
N THR A 14 -29.05 -30.70 -35.54
CA THR A 14 -29.12 -32.16 -35.48
C THR A 14 -28.61 -32.78 -34.18
N LEU A 15 -27.61 -32.19 -33.51
CA LEU A 15 -27.09 -32.69 -32.23
C LEU A 15 -28.03 -32.33 -31.07
N VAL A 16 -28.60 -31.12 -31.11
CA VAL A 16 -29.59 -30.64 -30.14
C VAL A 16 -30.89 -31.43 -30.27
N VAL A 17 -31.35 -31.68 -31.50
CA VAL A 17 -32.54 -32.51 -31.76
C VAL A 17 -32.29 -33.96 -31.34
N ALA A 18 -31.11 -34.54 -31.56
CA ALA A 18 -30.81 -35.90 -31.11
C ALA A 18 -30.81 -36.04 -29.57
N VAL A 19 -30.23 -35.07 -28.85
CA VAL A 19 -30.20 -35.08 -27.38
C VAL A 19 -31.59 -34.83 -26.79
N ILE A 20 -32.38 -33.93 -27.38
CA ILE A 20 -33.78 -33.69 -26.96
C ILE A 20 -34.67 -34.88 -27.28
N SER A 21 -34.49 -35.56 -28.42
CA SER A 21 -35.22 -36.78 -28.77
C SER A 21 -34.88 -37.96 -27.84
N LEU A 22 -33.62 -38.11 -27.41
CA LEU A 22 -33.21 -39.10 -26.40
C LEU A 22 -33.77 -38.78 -25.00
N LEU A 23 -33.80 -37.51 -24.61
CA LEU A 23 -34.44 -37.05 -23.37
C LEU A 23 -35.96 -37.29 -23.37
N LEU A 24 -36.65 -37.02 -24.49
CA LEU A 24 -38.08 -37.32 -24.64
C LEU A 24 -38.37 -38.83 -24.63
N LEU A 25 -37.53 -39.66 -25.25
CA LEU A 25 -37.66 -41.12 -25.20
C LEU A 25 -37.47 -41.69 -23.79
N CYS A 26 -36.54 -41.12 -23.00
CA CYS A 26 -36.38 -41.48 -21.58
C CYS A 26 -37.59 -41.05 -20.72
N ILE A 27 -38.21 -39.90 -20.99
CA ILE A 27 -39.40 -39.42 -20.26
C ILE A 27 -40.65 -40.22 -20.64
N ILE A 28 -40.80 -40.60 -21.93
CA ILE A 28 -41.95 -41.41 -22.38
C ILE A 28 -41.86 -42.85 -21.84
N SER A 29 -40.66 -43.35 -21.55
CA SER A 29 -40.47 -44.68 -20.95
C SER A 29 -40.72 -44.76 -19.43
N SER A 30 -40.84 -43.62 -18.73
CA SER A 30 -41.07 -43.57 -17.27
C SER A 30 -42.53 -43.32 -16.87
N VAL A 31 -43.41 -43.02 -17.83
CA VAL A 31 -44.86 -42.89 -17.61
C VAL A 31 -45.54 -44.15 -18.14
N GLY A 32 -45.58 -45.18 -17.30
CA GLY A 32 -46.29 -46.42 -17.60
C GLY A 32 -47.79 -46.17 -17.69
N GLY A 33 -48.33 -46.26 -18.90
CA GLY A 33 -49.75 -46.50 -19.13
C GLY A 33 -50.33 -45.71 -20.30
N PHE A 34 -50.26 -46.27 -21.51
CA PHE A 34 -51.33 -46.24 -22.52
C PHE A 34 -50.95 -47.25 -23.63
N PRO A 35 -51.80 -48.24 -23.96
CA PRO A 35 -51.61 -49.04 -25.16
C PRO A 35 -52.06 -48.23 -26.38
N ASP A 36 -51.40 -48.50 -27.51
CA ASP A 36 -51.86 -48.18 -28.86
C ASP A 36 -51.51 -46.80 -29.46
N VAL A 37 -50.22 -46.58 -29.75
CA VAL A 37 -49.80 -45.80 -30.94
C VAL A 37 -48.57 -46.47 -31.57
N ARG A 38 -48.76 -47.64 -32.20
CA ARG A 38 -47.82 -48.21 -33.19
C ARG A 38 -48.50 -48.27 -34.54
N ARG A 39 -48.59 -47.14 -35.23
CA ARG A 39 -48.74 -47.05 -36.69
C ARG A 39 -48.26 -45.65 -37.07
N ASP A 40 -47.25 -45.62 -37.94
CA ASP A 40 -46.62 -44.44 -38.58
C ASP A 40 -45.17 -44.14 -38.17
N ILE A 41 -44.31 -45.16 -38.17
CA ILE A 41 -42.84 -44.98 -38.29
C ILE A 41 -42.39 -45.58 -39.64
N PRO A 42 -41.71 -44.83 -40.51
CA PRO A 42 -41.25 -45.30 -41.83
C PRO A 42 -40.26 -46.47 -41.76
N HIS A 43 -40.25 -47.29 -42.82
CA HIS A 43 -39.60 -48.59 -43.02
C HIS A 43 -38.06 -48.68 -42.86
N GLY A 44 -37.37 -47.71 -42.25
CA GLY A 44 -35.90 -47.70 -42.08
C GLY A 44 -35.34 -48.17 -40.72
N LEU A 45 -36.19 -48.56 -39.77
CA LEU A 45 -35.80 -48.78 -38.36
C LEU A 45 -36.01 -50.21 -37.84
N ARG A 46 -36.18 -51.21 -38.71
CA ARG A 46 -36.40 -52.62 -38.29
C ARG A 46 -35.15 -53.48 -38.12
N ASP A 47 -33.95 -52.98 -38.43
CA ASP A 47 -32.72 -53.79 -38.39
C ASP A 47 -31.77 -53.47 -37.22
N PHE A 48 -32.22 -52.79 -36.17
CA PHE A 48 -31.39 -52.47 -34.99
C PHE A 48 -31.84 -53.15 -33.68
N GLU A 49 -32.64 -54.22 -33.75
CA GLU A 49 -33.13 -54.94 -32.55
C GLU A 49 -32.46 -56.28 -32.27
N SER A 50 -31.32 -56.60 -32.88
CA SER A 50 -30.56 -57.77 -32.43
C SER A 50 -29.06 -57.56 -32.47
N LYS A 51 -28.47 -57.57 -31.26
CA LYS A 51 -27.04 -57.62 -30.92
C LYS A 51 -26.31 -56.27 -30.92
N ASP A 52 -26.46 -55.52 -29.82
CA ASP A 52 -25.36 -54.95 -29.02
C ASP A 52 -25.91 -54.01 -27.93
N GLU A 53 -26.25 -54.55 -26.75
CA GLU A 53 -26.58 -53.78 -25.54
C GLU A 53 -25.32 -53.21 -24.83
N GLY A 54 -24.31 -52.80 -25.59
CA GLY A 54 -23.01 -52.35 -25.07
C GLY A 54 -22.85 -50.82 -24.92
N PRO A 55 -23.25 -49.98 -25.89
CA PRO A 55 -22.94 -48.54 -25.83
C PRO A 55 -23.92 -47.70 -25.00
N ALA A 56 -25.23 -47.98 -25.11
CA ALA A 56 -26.28 -47.17 -24.48
C ALA A 56 -26.46 -47.45 -22.98
N SER A 57 -26.25 -48.71 -22.56
CA SER A 57 -26.27 -49.13 -21.15
C SER A 57 -25.08 -48.54 -20.38
N ASN A 58 -23.89 -48.52 -20.99
CA ASN A 58 -22.69 -47.90 -20.45
C ASN A 58 -22.83 -46.37 -20.37
N LEU A 59 -23.39 -45.70 -21.40
CA LEU A 59 -23.67 -44.25 -21.32
C LEU A 59 -24.65 -43.92 -20.19
N ARG A 60 -25.70 -44.73 -20.02
CA ARG A 60 -26.70 -44.55 -18.94
C ARG A 60 -26.09 -44.80 -17.56
N ALA A 61 -25.24 -45.82 -17.42
CA ALA A 61 -24.54 -46.10 -16.17
C ALA A 61 -23.52 -45.00 -15.82
N SER A 62 -22.76 -44.50 -16.79
CA SER A 62 -21.85 -43.36 -16.61
C SER A 62 -22.60 -42.07 -16.25
N PHE A 63 -23.75 -41.81 -16.88
CA PHE A 63 -24.58 -40.64 -16.58
C PHE A 63 -25.20 -40.71 -15.17
N LEU A 64 -25.73 -41.89 -14.77
CA LEU A 64 -26.26 -42.10 -13.42
C LEU A 64 -25.16 -42.04 -12.35
N SER A 65 -23.97 -42.57 -12.64
CA SER A 65 -22.80 -42.45 -11.77
C SER A 65 -22.39 -40.98 -11.61
N PHE A 66 -22.34 -40.21 -12.69
CA PHE A 66 -22.03 -38.78 -12.65
C PHE A 66 -23.05 -37.99 -11.83
N LEU A 67 -24.35 -38.24 -12.03
CA LEU A 67 -25.42 -37.62 -11.24
C LEU A 67 -25.30 -37.95 -9.75
N GLY A 68 -24.95 -39.20 -9.40
CA GLY A 68 -24.68 -39.59 -8.02
C GLY A 68 -23.49 -38.81 -7.43
N THR A 69 -22.38 -38.74 -8.16
CA THR A 69 -21.20 -37.99 -7.71
C THR A 69 -21.45 -36.49 -7.54
N LEU A 70 -22.27 -35.88 -8.41
CA LEU A 70 -22.63 -34.47 -8.31
C LEU A 70 -23.52 -34.20 -7.10
N GLN A 71 -24.53 -35.04 -6.85
CA GLN A 71 -25.40 -34.90 -5.67
C GLN A 71 -24.61 -35.02 -4.37
N ASP A 72 -23.65 -35.94 -4.31
CA ASP A 72 -22.74 -36.09 -3.16
C ASP A 72 -21.83 -34.87 -3.00
N ALA A 73 -21.26 -34.35 -4.10
CA ALA A 73 -20.44 -33.15 -4.09
C ALA A 73 -21.24 -31.92 -3.60
N GLU A 74 -22.44 -31.70 -4.11
CA GLU A 74 -23.32 -30.63 -3.65
C GLU A 74 -23.65 -30.74 -2.16
N LYS A 75 -23.89 -31.96 -1.65
CA LYS A 75 -24.15 -32.20 -0.23
C LYS A 75 -22.94 -31.81 0.62
N LYS A 76 -21.73 -32.16 0.19
CA LYS A 76 -20.49 -31.75 0.86
C LYS A 76 -20.31 -30.23 0.85
N VAL A 77 -20.52 -29.58 -0.30
CA VAL A 77 -20.43 -28.12 -0.43
C VAL A 77 -21.43 -27.40 0.48
N ARG A 78 -22.70 -27.83 0.51
CA ARG A 78 -23.72 -27.25 1.40
C ARG A 78 -23.34 -27.36 2.87
N ALA A 79 -22.81 -28.52 3.30
CA ALA A 79 -22.32 -28.70 4.66
C ALA A 79 -21.11 -27.79 4.96
N ALA A 80 -20.16 -27.72 4.03
CA ALA A 80 -18.97 -26.87 4.14
C ALA A 80 -19.33 -25.38 4.24
N HIS A 81 -20.27 -24.90 3.42
CA HIS A 81 -20.76 -23.52 3.48
C HIS A 81 -21.38 -23.19 4.84
N THR A 82 -22.15 -24.09 5.41
CA THR A 82 -22.76 -23.89 6.73
C THR A 82 -21.69 -23.74 7.81
N ALA A 83 -20.67 -24.60 7.79
CA ALA A 83 -19.55 -24.54 8.73
C ALA A 83 -18.66 -23.29 8.51
N LEU A 84 -18.30 -23.00 7.27
CA LEU A 84 -17.47 -21.84 6.90
C LEU A 84 -18.17 -20.53 7.22
N ALA A 85 -19.49 -20.43 7.04
CA ALA A 85 -20.24 -19.24 7.43
C ALA A 85 -20.13 -18.98 8.94
N ALA A 86 -20.20 -20.02 9.78
CA ALA A 86 -20.00 -19.90 11.22
C ALA A 86 -18.55 -19.52 11.57
N MET A 87 -17.56 -20.18 10.96
CA MET A 87 -16.13 -19.91 11.23
C MET A 87 -15.71 -18.50 10.78
N ASN A 88 -16.04 -18.10 9.55
CA ASN A 88 -15.71 -16.79 9.01
C ASN A 88 -16.42 -15.69 9.81
N ARG A 89 -17.68 -15.91 10.21
CA ARG A 89 -18.39 -14.99 11.11
C ARG A 89 -17.69 -14.86 12.45
N GLY A 90 -17.25 -15.97 13.06
CA GLY A 90 -16.51 -15.93 14.32
C GLY A 90 -15.21 -15.12 14.22
N ARG A 91 -14.45 -15.27 13.13
CA ARG A 91 -13.26 -14.46 12.85
C ARG A 91 -13.59 -12.98 12.66
N PHE A 92 -14.70 -12.68 11.98
CA PHE A 92 -15.20 -11.33 11.80
C PHE A 92 -15.68 -10.68 13.12
N GLU A 93 -16.38 -11.42 13.97
CA GLU A 93 -16.91 -10.91 15.26
C GLU A 93 -15.81 -10.79 16.33
N HIS A 94 -14.70 -11.54 16.18
CA HIS A 94 -13.58 -11.56 17.11
C HIS A 94 -12.23 -11.37 16.41
N PRO A 95 -12.02 -10.24 15.69
CA PRO A 95 -10.74 -9.98 15.02
C PRO A 95 -9.59 -9.83 16.03
N HIS A 96 -9.94 -9.52 17.30
CA HIS A 96 -9.03 -9.33 18.44
C HIS A 96 -8.89 -10.54 19.38
N GLY A 97 -9.53 -11.68 19.11
CA GLY A 97 -9.37 -12.90 19.93
C GLY A 97 -7.92 -13.42 20.00
N MET A 98 -7.03 -12.78 19.24
CA MET A 98 -5.58 -12.87 19.31
C MET A 98 -5.04 -11.72 20.18
N GLU A 99 -5.15 -11.83 21.50
CA GLU A 99 -4.45 -10.92 22.42
C GLU A 99 -2.93 -10.99 22.18
N TYR A 100 -2.36 -9.88 21.72
CA TYR A 100 -0.91 -9.67 21.67
C TYR A 100 -0.41 -9.33 23.07
N GLY A 101 0.20 -10.30 23.72
CA GLY A 101 1.04 -10.12 24.89
C GLY A 101 2.01 -11.28 25.02
N PRO A 102 3.31 -11.04 25.29
CA PRO A 102 4.17 -12.11 25.77
C PRO A 102 3.68 -12.43 27.20
N ASP A 103 3.25 -13.66 27.41
CA ASP A 103 2.88 -14.21 28.73
C ASP A 103 1.68 -13.58 29.45
N ARG A 104 0.43 -13.93 29.08
CA ARG A 104 -0.63 -14.21 30.07
C ARG A 104 -1.60 -15.27 29.55
N GLY A 105 -1.67 -16.40 30.24
CA GLY A 105 -2.69 -17.42 30.00
C GLY A 105 -4.07 -16.93 30.46
N TYR A 106 -5.10 -17.18 29.66
CA TYR A 106 -6.49 -16.90 30.04
C TYR A 106 -7.45 -18.02 29.63
N THR A 107 -8.35 -18.30 30.56
CA THR A 107 -9.48 -19.23 30.52
C THR A 107 -10.64 -18.63 29.71
N LEU A 108 -11.22 -19.44 28.81
CA LEU A 108 -12.43 -19.12 28.06
C LEU A 108 -13.67 -19.18 28.97
N ASP A 109 -14.62 -18.27 28.76
CA ASP A 109 -15.99 -18.38 29.25
C ASP A 109 -16.68 -19.52 28.48
N GLU A 110 -16.89 -20.67 29.14
CA GLU A 110 -17.40 -21.92 28.57
C GLU A 110 -18.91 -21.91 28.21
N SER A 111 -19.59 -20.74 28.22
CA SER A 111 -21.05 -20.74 28.34
C SER A 111 -21.87 -20.83 27.04
N ARG A 112 -21.30 -21.11 25.84
CA ARG A 112 -22.12 -21.41 24.63
C ARG A 112 -21.50 -22.42 23.65
N PRO A 113 -22.21 -23.50 23.27
CA PRO A 113 -21.71 -24.49 22.33
C PRO A 113 -21.74 -23.99 20.87
N VAL A 114 -20.59 -24.04 20.21
CA VAL A 114 -20.48 -23.95 18.74
C VAL A 114 -20.93 -25.29 18.14
N PRO A 115 -21.81 -25.33 17.11
CA PRO A 115 -22.23 -26.58 16.51
C PRO A 115 -21.05 -27.30 15.82
N THR A 116 -20.80 -28.54 16.23
CA THR A 116 -19.78 -29.43 15.65
C THR A 116 -20.31 -30.04 14.33
N PRO A 117 -19.55 -30.02 13.22
CA PRO A 117 -19.89 -30.79 12.03
C PRO A 117 -19.79 -32.30 12.31
N PRO A 118 -20.67 -33.15 11.73
CA PRO A 118 -20.60 -34.59 11.89
C PRO A 118 -19.60 -35.18 10.89
N TYR A 119 -18.31 -34.93 11.07
CA TYR A 119 -17.26 -35.65 10.34
C TYR A 119 -16.48 -36.53 11.30
N ARG A 120 -17.12 -37.62 11.72
CA ARG A 120 -16.43 -38.78 12.28
C ARG A 120 -16.01 -39.66 11.11
N ALA A 121 -14.70 -39.80 10.90
CA ALA A 121 -14.18 -40.83 10.02
C ALA A 121 -14.42 -42.21 10.66
N GLU A 122 -15.45 -42.92 10.19
CA GLU A 122 -15.52 -44.38 10.26
C GLU A 122 -15.01 -44.90 8.90
N SER A 123 -14.07 -45.84 8.75
CA SER A 123 -13.44 -46.78 9.67
C SER A 123 -12.22 -47.41 8.98
N SER A 124 -11.30 -47.98 9.75
CA SER A 124 -10.58 -49.21 9.40
C SER A 124 -10.62 -50.13 10.64
N PRO A 125 -10.76 -51.46 10.49
CA PRO A 125 -11.47 -52.27 11.48
C PRO A 125 -10.61 -52.78 12.66
N ALA A 126 -11.22 -52.64 13.85
CA ALA A 126 -11.21 -53.48 15.05
C ALA A 126 -9.92 -54.18 15.54
N THR A 127 -9.54 -53.89 16.79
CA THR A 127 -9.37 -54.89 17.85
C THR A 127 -9.74 -54.30 19.23
N HIS A 128 -10.30 -55.15 20.09
CA HIS A 128 -10.98 -54.86 21.38
C HIS A 128 -10.10 -54.31 22.52
N GLY A 129 -10.71 -53.53 23.43
CA GLY A 129 -10.44 -53.66 24.87
C GLY A 129 -10.42 -52.40 25.75
N ASN A 130 -11.51 -52.20 26.51
CA ASN A 130 -11.62 -51.57 27.84
C ASN A 130 -11.58 -50.03 28.03
N ASN A 131 -12.75 -49.54 28.50
CA ASN A 131 -13.03 -48.34 29.29
C ASN A 131 -11.82 -47.69 30.00
N LYS A 132 -11.45 -46.50 29.52
CA LYS A 132 -11.00 -45.38 30.36
C LYS A 132 -11.62 -44.09 29.84
N LEU A 133 -12.11 -43.26 30.76
CA LEU A 133 -12.54 -41.89 30.52
C LEU A 133 -11.49 -41.16 29.68
N VAL A 134 -11.88 -40.68 28.49
CA VAL A 134 -11.05 -39.81 27.66
C VAL A 134 -11.54 -38.39 27.89
N GLU A 135 -10.66 -37.57 28.44
CA GLU A 135 -10.77 -36.11 28.54
C GLU A 135 -11.13 -35.49 27.18
N TYR A 136 -12.11 -34.58 27.20
CA TYR A 136 -12.49 -33.77 26.05
C TYR A 136 -11.40 -32.71 25.76
N THR A 137 -10.72 -32.86 24.63
CA THR A 137 -10.01 -31.76 23.95
C THR A 137 -10.21 -31.93 22.45
N ASP A 138 -10.95 -31.04 21.78
CA ASP A 138 -11.05 -30.94 20.31
C ASP A 138 -11.63 -29.56 19.97
N ARG A 139 -10.88 -28.48 19.64
CA ARG A 139 -9.92 -28.22 18.53
C ARG A 139 -10.55 -28.27 17.13
N THR A 140 -11.30 -27.25 16.74
CA THR A 140 -11.67 -27.05 15.33
C THR A 140 -10.59 -26.26 14.59
N GLN A 141 -9.76 -26.93 13.78
CA GLN A 141 -8.79 -26.29 12.89
C GLN A 141 -9.49 -25.72 11.64
N TYR A 142 -9.14 -24.51 11.21
CA TYR A 142 -9.61 -23.91 9.95
C TYR A 142 -8.89 -24.56 8.76
N ILE A 143 -9.13 -25.85 8.54
CA ILE A 143 -8.55 -26.60 7.42
C ILE A 143 -9.71 -27.08 6.55
N ILE A 144 -9.69 -26.69 5.28
CA ILE A 144 -10.68 -27.17 4.30
C ILE A 144 -10.20 -28.55 3.80
N PRO A 145 -10.96 -29.63 4.03
CA PRO A 145 -10.58 -30.96 3.59
C PRO A 145 -10.43 -31.04 2.06
N ARG A 146 -9.47 -31.84 1.59
CA ARG A 146 -9.22 -32.00 0.14
C ARG A 146 -10.44 -32.51 -0.63
N ASP A 147 -11.25 -33.38 -0.02
CA ASP A 147 -12.46 -33.90 -0.65
C ASP A 147 -13.60 -32.86 -0.73
N VAL A 148 -13.57 -31.83 0.13
CA VAL A 148 -14.46 -30.67 0.05
C VAL A 148 -14.00 -29.73 -1.06
N VAL A 149 -12.69 -29.49 -1.20
CA VAL A 149 -12.14 -28.71 -2.32
C VAL A 149 -12.50 -29.38 -3.65
N GLU A 150 -12.33 -30.70 -3.75
CA GLU A 150 -12.69 -31.45 -4.96
C GLU A 150 -14.21 -31.43 -5.22
N ALA A 151 -15.03 -31.54 -4.18
CA ALA A 151 -16.47 -31.39 -4.33
C ALA A 151 -16.86 -29.98 -4.83
N ALA A 152 -16.22 -28.94 -4.32
CA ALA A 152 -16.46 -27.56 -4.76
C ALA A 152 -16.12 -27.39 -6.26
N ARG A 153 -15.03 -28.00 -6.72
CA ARG A 153 -14.60 -28.04 -8.13
C ARG A 153 -15.64 -28.72 -9.02
N ILE A 154 -16.08 -29.92 -8.64
CA ILE A 154 -17.11 -30.68 -9.38
C ILE A 154 -18.39 -29.86 -9.53
N VAL A 155 -18.84 -29.21 -8.45
CA VAL A 155 -20.05 -28.37 -8.48
C VAL A 155 -19.86 -27.12 -9.34
N ALA A 156 -18.68 -26.49 -9.31
CA ALA A 156 -18.37 -25.31 -10.11
C ALA A 156 -18.47 -25.59 -11.62
N GLU A 157 -17.88 -26.70 -12.07
CA GLU A 157 -17.84 -27.09 -13.48
C GLU A 157 -19.17 -27.67 -14.01
N ALA A 158 -19.98 -28.27 -13.13
CA ALA A 158 -21.22 -28.92 -13.54
C ALA A 158 -22.36 -27.94 -13.90
N SER A 159 -22.27 -26.68 -13.48
CA SER A 159 -23.31 -25.67 -13.73
C SER A 159 -22.70 -24.28 -13.93
N PRO A 160 -21.97 -24.07 -15.05
CA PRO A 160 -21.36 -22.78 -15.35
C PRO A 160 -22.46 -21.73 -15.52
N LEU A 161 -22.44 -20.72 -14.66
CA LEU A 161 -23.33 -19.57 -14.75
C LEU A 161 -22.73 -18.55 -15.73
N PRO A 162 -23.54 -17.86 -16.56
CA PRO A 162 -23.06 -16.77 -17.39
C PRO A 162 -22.50 -15.65 -16.50
N LEU A 163 -21.46 -14.96 -16.98
CA LEU A 163 -20.94 -13.78 -16.29
C LEU A 163 -22.07 -12.77 -16.04
N PRO A 164 -22.08 -12.07 -14.89
CA PRO A 164 -22.98 -10.94 -14.71
C PRO A 164 -22.81 -9.96 -15.88
N GLY A 165 -23.91 -9.67 -16.59
CA GLY A 165 -23.87 -8.78 -17.76
C GLY A 165 -23.79 -7.30 -17.40
N ASP A 166 -24.08 -6.96 -16.14
CA ASP A 166 -24.04 -5.62 -15.56
C ASP A 166 -23.86 -5.75 -14.05
N TYR A 167 -23.10 -4.83 -13.44
CA TYR A 167 -22.90 -4.72 -12.00
C TYR A 167 -23.67 -3.52 -11.40
N GLY A 168 -24.55 -2.89 -12.18
CA GLY A 168 -25.46 -1.84 -11.78
C GLY A 168 -24.78 -0.48 -11.58
N VAL A 169 -23.56 -0.30 -12.08
CA VAL A 169 -22.77 0.92 -11.90
C VAL A 169 -21.86 1.20 -13.10
N GLU A 170 -21.95 2.41 -13.63
CA GLU A 170 -21.02 2.97 -14.62
C GLU A 170 -19.82 3.63 -13.91
N ILE A 171 -18.78 2.83 -13.60
CA ILE A 171 -17.60 3.30 -12.84
C ILE A 171 -16.95 4.54 -13.48
N ALA A 172 -16.84 4.56 -14.81
CA ALA A 172 -16.25 5.66 -15.55
C ALA A 172 -17.01 6.98 -15.33
N GLN A 173 -18.34 6.94 -15.29
CA GLN A 173 -19.17 8.11 -15.04
C GLN A 173 -18.91 8.68 -13.65
N VAL A 174 -18.83 7.82 -12.61
CA VAL A 174 -18.56 8.29 -11.24
C VAL A 174 -17.16 8.91 -11.12
N PHE A 175 -16.17 8.37 -11.84
CA PHE A 175 -14.85 8.98 -11.92
C PHE A 175 -14.91 10.36 -12.57
N GLU A 176 -15.62 10.52 -13.69
CA GLU A 176 -15.79 11.82 -14.35
C GLU A 176 -16.54 12.85 -13.50
N GLU A 177 -17.49 12.39 -12.66
CA GLU A 177 -18.29 13.24 -11.77
C GLU A 177 -17.53 13.71 -10.52
N HIS A 178 -16.65 12.86 -9.97
CA HIS A 178 -16.06 13.12 -8.65
C HIS A 178 -14.55 13.27 -8.64
N ARG A 179 -13.82 12.72 -9.62
CA ARG A 179 -12.40 13.02 -9.82
C ARG A 179 -12.27 14.14 -10.86
N SER A 180 -11.41 15.12 -10.60
CA SER A 180 -11.23 16.24 -11.54
C SER A 180 -10.71 15.75 -12.90
N ARG A 181 -11.09 16.46 -13.97
CA ARG A 181 -10.87 16.08 -15.37
C ARG A 181 -9.40 16.07 -15.83
N SER A 182 -8.43 16.46 -15.00
CA SER A 182 -7.04 16.27 -15.38
C SER A 182 -6.69 14.78 -15.26
N PRO A 183 -6.29 14.11 -16.35
CA PRO A 183 -5.77 12.76 -16.24
C PRO A 183 -4.61 12.82 -15.24
N TYR A 184 -4.72 12.06 -14.15
CA TYR A 184 -3.57 11.71 -13.36
C TYR A 184 -2.58 11.09 -14.36
N THR A 185 -1.33 11.56 -14.38
CA THR A 185 -0.35 11.16 -15.39
C THR A 185 0.04 9.69 -15.17
N SER A 186 -0.81 8.76 -15.60
CA SER A 186 -0.48 7.37 -15.89
C SER A 186 0.45 7.27 -17.10
N ASP A 187 0.41 8.29 -17.95
CA ASP A 187 1.09 8.30 -19.22
C ASP A 187 2.56 8.62 -18.99
N ALA A 188 3.41 7.70 -19.43
CA ALA A 188 4.81 7.97 -19.60
C ALA A 188 4.96 9.24 -20.46
N HIS A 189 5.90 10.12 -20.09
CA HIS A 189 6.19 11.27 -20.94
C HIS A 189 6.50 10.81 -22.38
N PRO A 190 5.94 11.45 -23.42
CA PRO A 190 6.07 11.03 -24.82
C PRO A 190 7.52 10.72 -25.19
N GLN A 191 7.75 9.54 -25.78
CA GLN A 191 9.06 9.05 -26.15
C GLN A 191 9.38 9.46 -27.60
N ASP A 192 10.53 10.11 -27.81
CA ASP A 192 11.12 10.27 -29.15
C ASP A 192 12.21 9.21 -29.31
N HIS A 193 11.93 8.18 -30.12
CA HIS A 193 12.73 6.95 -30.18
C HIS A 193 13.86 7.01 -31.18
N GLN A 194 15.02 6.51 -30.76
CA GLN A 194 16.10 6.11 -31.67
C GLN A 194 16.38 4.61 -31.54
N ALA A 195 16.50 3.92 -32.67
CA ALA A 195 16.60 2.47 -32.73
C ALA A 195 17.83 1.91 -32.00
N TRP A 196 17.63 0.86 -31.20
CA TRP A 196 18.70 0.13 -30.52
C TRP A 196 19.46 -0.78 -31.50
N ASN A 197 20.56 -0.29 -32.08
CA ASN A 197 21.45 -1.15 -32.87
C ASN A 197 22.40 -1.92 -31.93
N ARG A 198 22.30 -3.26 -31.92
CA ARG A 198 23.32 -4.15 -31.33
C ARG A 198 24.68 -3.80 -31.93
N VAL A 199 25.67 -3.52 -31.09
CA VAL A 199 27.04 -3.31 -31.57
C VAL A 199 27.60 -4.69 -31.92
N ASP A 200 27.58 -5.02 -33.21
CA ASP A 200 28.50 -6.02 -33.75
C ASP A 200 29.93 -5.52 -33.57
N LYS A 201 30.79 -6.40 -33.04
CA LYS A 201 32.23 -6.18 -33.01
C LYS A 201 32.73 -6.13 -34.45
N ASN A 202 32.85 -4.94 -35.04
CA ASN A 202 33.93 -4.53 -35.94
C ASN A 202 33.69 -3.11 -36.46
N VAL A 203 34.65 -2.23 -36.20
CA VAL A 203 34.76 -0.90 -36.81
C VAL A 203 35.11 -1.07 -38.28
N SER A 204 34.22 -0.69 -39.21
CA SER A 204 34.57 0.03 -40.45
C SER A 204 33.36 0.35 -41.34
N ASN A 205 33.37 1.60 -41.82
CA ASN A 205 32.65 2.20 -42.95
C ASN A 205 31.24 2.83 -42.75
N PRO A 206 31.12 4.18 -42.79
CA PRO A 206 29.84 4.88 -42.80
C PRO A 206 29.42 5.22 -44.24
N SER A 207 28.55 4.41 -44.85
CA SER A 207 27.82 4.83 -46.06
C SER A 207 26.72 3.83 -46.43
N ARG A 208 25.51 4.04 -45.90
CA ARG A 208 24.22 3.77 -46.57
C ARG A 208 23.08 4.37 -45.73
N GLY A 209 22.14 4.99 -46.42
CA GLY A 209 21.22 6.01 -45.92
C GLY A 209 20.28 5.55 -44.82
N ALA A 210 19.88 6.53 -44.00
CA ALA A 210 18.80 6.43 -43.05
C ALA A 210 17.48 6.22 -43.81
N GLU A 211 16.95 5.00 -43.79
CA GLU A 211 15.51 4.79 -43.92
C GLU A 211 14.89 5.07 -42.55
N THR A 212 14.19 6.19 -42.46
CA THR A 212 13.24 6.49 -41.40
C THR A 212 12.07 5.53 -41.56
N ASP A 213 11.94 4.54 -40.66
CA ASP A 213 10.71 3.76 -40.54
C ASP A 213 9.75 4.52 -39.61
N PRO A 214 8.60 5.03 -40.11
CA PRO A 214 7.62 5.73 -39.30
C PRO A 214 6.61 4.73 -38.68
N GLU A 215 6.14 5.06 -37.47
CA GLU A 215 5.06 4.42 -36.71
C GLU A 215 5.41 3.16 -35.89
N ALA A 216 5.76 3.38 -34.61
CA ALA A 216 5.53 2.41 -33.56
C ALA A 216 4.01 2.22 -33.38
N HIS A 217 3.44 1.18 -33.99
CA HIS A 217 2.06 0.79 -33.68
C HIS A 217 1.96 0.34 -32.20
N PRO A 218 0.88 0.70 -31.48
CA PRO A 218 0.64 0.20 -30.14
C PRO A 218 0.64 -1.33 -30.15
N SER A 219 1.50 -1.95 -29.34
CA SER A 219 1.46 -3.40 -29.14
C SER A 219 0.16 -3.78 -28.45
N THR A 220 -0.59 -4.74 -28.99
CA THR A 220 -1.76 -5.32 -28.31
C THR A 220 -1.37 -6.40 -27.29
N GLU A 221 -0.07 -6.73 -27.18
CA GLU A 221 0.46 -7.74 -26.28
C GLU A 221 1.38 -7.12 -25.21
N PHE A 222 1.29 -7.61 -23.98
CA PHE A 222 2.16 -7.21 -22.88
C PHE A 222 3.59 -7.65 -23.10
N TRP A 223 4.53 -6.70 -23.19
CA TRP A 223 5.89 -6.97 -23.64
C TRP A 223 6.60 -8.08 -22.84
N MET A 224 6.34 -8.22 -21.53
CA MET A 224 6.94 -9.29 -20.72
C MET A 224 6.50 -10.69 -21.14
N THR A 225 5.39 -10.87 -21.85
CA THR A 225 5.00 -12.19 -22.39
C THR A 225 5.79 -12.56 -23.65
N THR A 226 6.33 -11.56 -24.34
CA THR A 226 7.05 -11.73 -25.61
C THR A 226 8.57 -11.70 -25.47
N ILE A 227 9.07 -11.21 -24.33
CA ILE A 227 10.50 -11.21 -24.03
C ILE A 227 10.96 -12.60 -23.56
N GLU A 228 12.21 -12.95 -23.87
CA GLU A 228 12.79 -14.20 -23.37
C GLU A 228 12.91 -14.13 -21.84
N GLN A 229 12.42 -15.16 -21.16
CA GLN A 229 12.36 -15.20 -19.69
C GLN A 229 13.72 -15.57 -19.09
N ARG A 230 14.56 -14.55 -18.85
CA ARG A 230 15.92 -14.72 -18.30
C ARG A 230 16.02 -14.53 -16.78
N GLY A 231 14.89 -14.37 -16.08
CA GLY A 231 14.86 -14.26 -14.62
C GLY A 231 15.37 -15.53 -13.94
N SER A 232 16.27 -15.38 -12.97
CA SER A 232 16.87 -16.50 -12.22
C SER A 232 17.16 -16.08 -10.79
N SER A 233 16.81 -16.92 -9.81
CA SER A 233 17.23 -16.72 -8.41
C SER A 233 18.52 -17.49 -8.15
N PRO A 234 19.69 -16.82 -8.03
CA PRO A 234 20.98 -17.51 -7.97
C PRO A 234 21.21 -18.33 -6.69
N PHE A 235 20.43 -18.05 -5.64
CA PHE A 235 20.50 -18.75 -4.36
C PHE A 235 19.41 -19.82 -4.21
N ALA A 236 18.51 -19.95 -5.18
CA ALA A 236 17.55 -21.05 -5.23
C ALA A 236 18.20 -22.31 -5.84
N PRO A 237 17.60 -23.51 -5.65
CA PRO A 237 18.03 -24.71 -6.35
C PRO A 237 18.07 -24.54 -7.87
N PRO A 238 19.00 -25.21 -8.59
CA PRO A 238 19.09 -25.13 -10.04
C PRO A 238 17.77 -25.47 -10.74
N GLY A 239 17.42 -24.70 -11.76
CA GLY A 239 16.17 -24.87 -12.51
C GLY A 239 14.95 -24.16 -11.91
N TYR A 240 15.11 -23.44 -10.79
CA TYR A 240 14.05 -22.60 -10.24
C TYR A 240 13.57 -21.54 -11.25
N LYS A 241 12.27 -21.50 -11.49
CA LYS A 241 11.63 -20.52 -12.38
C LYS A 241 11.21 -19.30 -11.57
N VAL A 242 11.33 -18.09 -12.14
CA VAL A 242 10.79 -16.86 -11.54
C VAL A 242 9.49 -16.45 -12.22
N TRP A 243 9.50 -16.39 -13.56
CA TRP A 243 8.31 -16.16 -14.37
C TRP A 243 7.43 -17.41 -14.43
N ARG A 244 6.12 -17.21 -14.19
CA ARG A 244 5.08 -18.22 -14.35
C ARG A 244 3.88 -17.61 -15.04
N ASN A 245 3.49 -18.10 -16.20
CA ASN A 245 2.18 -17.80 -16.77
C ASN A 245 1.20 -18.88 -16.32
N VAL A 246 0.07 -18.52 -15.71
CA VAL A 246 -0.90 -19.50 -15.20
C VAL A 246 -1.43 -20.45 -16.28
N ARG A 247 -1.46 -20.03 -17.55
CA ARG A 247 -1.85 -20.90 -18.67
C ARG A 247 -0.87 -22.02 -18.95
N ASP A 248 0.43 -21.83 -18.65
CA ASP A 248 1.45 -22.88 -18.79
C ASP A 248 1.24 -24.01 -17.76
N TYR A 249 0.47 -23.73 -16.70
CA TYR A 249 0.10 -24.68 -15.65
C TYR A 249 -1.32 -25.25 -15.83
N GLY A 250 -1.96 -24.96 -16.97
CA GLY A 250 -3.25 -25.54 -17.35
C GLY A 250 -4.47 -24.65 -17.07
N ALA A 251 -4.29 -23.42 -16.60
CA ALA A 251 -5.41 -22.49 -16.43
C ALA A 251 -5.99 -22.14 -17.80
N ARG A 252 -7.32 -22.18 -17.93
CA ARG A 252 -8.01 -21.89 -19.19
C ARG A 252 -8.41 -20.43 -19.31
N GLY A 253 -8.86 -19.82 -18.23
CA GLY A 253 -9.38 -18.46 -18.25
C GLY A 253 -10.66 -18.30 -19.07
N ASP A 254 -11.50 -19.35 -19.13
CA ASP A 254 -12.75 -19.40 -19.92
C ASP A 254 -14.03 -19.13 -19.11
N GLY A 255 -13.91 -18.98 -17.79
CA GLY A 255 -15.01 -18.74 -16.85
C GLY A 255 -15.88 -19.97 -16.55
N VAL A 256 -15.46 -21.15 -17.03
CA VAL A 256 -16.20 -22.41 -16.94
C VAL A 256 -15.38 -23.50 -16.27
N SER A 257 -14.12 -23.64 -16.69
CA SER A 257 -13.19 -24.61 -16.09
C SER A 257 -12.66 -24.07 -14.78
N ASP A 258 -12.61 -24.91 -13.75
CA ASP A 258 -12.01 -24.49 -12.48
C ASP A 258 -10.49 -24.39 -12.61
N ASP A 259 -9.98 -23.16 -12.52
CA ASP A 259 -8.57 -22.84 -12.69
C ASP A 259 -7.80 -22.82 -11.36
N THR A 260 -8.46 -23.12 -10.23
CA THR A 260 -7.89 -23.00 -8.89
C THR A 260 -6.61 -23.81 -8.74
N ALA A 261 -6.64 -25.07 -9.18
CA ALA A 261 -5.51 -25.98 -9.08
C ALA A 261 -4.34 -25.54 -9.97
N ALA A 262 -4.61 -25.10 -11.20
CA ALA A 262 -3.60 -24.64 -12.14
C ALA A 262 -2.92 -23.36 -11.65
N ILE A 263 -3.70 -22.40 -11.13
CA ILE A 263 -3.17 -21.16 -10.55
C ILE A 263 -2.31 -21.47 -9.32
N ASN A 264 -2.80 -22.28 -8.37
CA ASN A 264 -2.01 -22.66 -7.20
C ASN A 264 -0.77 -23.51 -7.55
N ALA A 265 -0.81 -24.30 -8.63
CA ALA A 265 0.36 -24.99 -9.15
C ALA A 265 1.41 -24.00 -9.69
N ALA A 266 1.01 -22.99 -10.45
CA ALA A 266 1.90 -21.92 -10.89
C ALA A 266 2.56 -21.23 -9.69
N ILE A 267 1.78 -20.90 -8.66
CA ILE A 267 2.26 -20.19 -7.48
C ILE A 267 3.25 -21.03 -6.65
N SER A 268 3.00 -22.33 -6.50
CA SER A 268 3.78 -23.20 -5.61
C SER A 268 4.98 -23.89 -6.28
N ASP A 269 5.05 -23.90 -7.62
CA ASP A 269 6.12 -24.54 -8.38
C ASP A 269 7.51 -24.04 -7.98
N GLY A 270 8.46 -24.98 -7.88
CA GLY A 270 9.84 -24.73 -7.47
C GLY A 270 10.10 -24.83 -5.96
N GLY A 271 9.23 -25.51 -5.19
CA GLY A 271 9.47 -25.80 -3.76
C GLY A 271 9.51 -24.55 -2.88
N ARG A 272 8.60 -23.62 -3.14
CA ARG A 272 8.59 -22.27 -2.56
C ARG A 272 8.22 -22.23 -1.08
N CYS A 273 8.33 -21.03 -0.50
CA CYS A 273 8.04 -20.76 0.90
C CYS A 273 6.52 -20.75 1.21
N GLY A 274 5.94 -21.93 1.45
CA GLY A 274 4.56 -22.13 1.91
C GLY A 274 4.46 -22.43 3.41
N GLN A 275 3.53 -23.31 3.79
CA GLN A 275 3.31 -23.74 5.17
C GLN A 275 4.62 -24.18 5.87
N GLY A 276 4.86 -23.66 7.07
CA GLY A 276 5.99 -24.03 7.92
C GLY A 276 7.35 -23.47 7.48
N CYS A 277 7.39 -22.66 6.41
CA CYS A 277 8.62 -22.04 5.94
C CYS A 277 9.04 -20.82 6.77
N GLY A 278 8.07 -20.02 7.25
CA GLY A 278 8.28 -18.76 7.99
C GLY A 278 8.47 -17.57 7.05
N SER A 279 9.59 -17.51 6.34
CA SER A 279 9.92 -16.48 5.35
C SER A 279 11.02 -17.00 4.41
N SER A 280 11.20 -16.34 3.27
CA SER A 280 12.37 -16.59 2.41
C SER A 280 12.60 -15.50 1.36
N THR A 281 13.86 -15.20 1.11
CA THR A 281 14.29 -14.23 0.11
C THR A 281 14.71 -14.86 -1.22
N ILE A 282 14.98 -16.17 -1.23
CA ILE A 282 15.54 -16.88 -2.39
C ILE A 282 14.47 -17.44 -3.35
N TYR A 283 13.18 -17.39 -3.01
CA TYR A 283 12.08 -17.96 -3.81
C TYR A 283 11.10 -16.92 -4.37
N PRO A 284 11.55 -15.92 -5.16
CA PRO A 284 10.67 -14.93 -5.77
C PRO A 284 9.81 -15.56 -6.87
N ALA A 285 8.54 -15.16 -6.96
CA ALA A 285 7.70 -15.52 -8.09
C ALA A 285 7.01 -14.30 -8.70
N PHE A 286 7.07 -14.23 -10.03
CA PHE A 286 6.24 -13.36 -10.84
C PHE A 286 5.19 -14.22 -11.54
N VAL A 287 3.96 -14.18 -11.03
CA VAL A 287 2.84 -14.98 -11.54
C VAL A 287 1.96 -14.10 -12.42
N TYR A 288 2.02 -14.33 -13.72
CA TYR A 288 1.31 -13.59 -14.74
C TYR A 288 -0.04 -14.24 -15.07
N PHE A 289 -1.07 -13.41 -15.16
CA PHE A 289 -2.43 -13.79 -15.52
C PHE A 289 -2.82 -13.11 -16.84
N PRO A 290 -2.83 -13.85 -17.97
CA PRO A 290 -3.37 -13.35 -19.24
C PRO A 290 -4.84 -12.94 -19.10
N SER A 291 -5.33 -12.07 -19.99
CA SER A 291 -6.75 -11.73 -20.03
C SER A 291 -7.63 -12.97 -20.18
N GLY A 292 -8.74 -12.99 -19.45
CA GLY A 292 -9.62 -14.14 -19.33
C GLY A 292 -10.42 -14.08 -18.03
N THR A 293 -11.31 -15.04 -17.87
CA THR A 293 -12.08 -15.24 -16.63
C THR A 293 -11.64 -16.55 -16.01
N TYR A 294 -11.03 -16.51 -14.84
CA TYR A 294 -10.54 -17.67 -14.12
C TYR A 294 -11.56 -18.04 -13.05
N LEU A 295 -12.34 -19.11 -13.29
CA LEU A 295 -13.29 -19.62 -12.30
C LEU A 295 -12.53 -20.33 -11.19
N VAL A 296 -12.84 -20.01 -9.93
CA VAL A 296 -12.19 -20.65 -8.78
C VAL A 296 -13.18 -21.11 -7.72
N SER A 297 -13.03 -22.35 -7.24
CA SER A 297 -13.88 -22.96 -6.20
C SER A 297 -13.23 -23.03 -4.83
N SER A 298 -11.96 -22.63 -4.68
CA SER A 298 -11.30 -22.46 -3.38
C SER A 298 -10.23 -21.38 -3.44
N SER A 299 -9.65 -21.01 -2.30
CA SER A 299 -8.67 -19.93 -2.22
C SER A 299 -7.45 -20.14 -3.14
N ILE A 300 -7.07 -19.08 -3.83
CA ILE A 300 -5.74 -18.88 -4.42
C ILE A 300 -4.81 -18.44 -3.29
N ILE A 301 -3.78 -19.23 -2.99
CA ILE A 301 -2.88 -18.97 -1.87
C ILE A 301 -1.66 -18.24 -2.41
N GLN A 302 -1.50 -16.96 -2.08
CA GLN A 302 -0.29 -16.22 -2.43
C GLN A 302 0.82 -16.62 -1.47
N TYR A 303 1.87 -17.27 -1.98
CA TYR A 303 3.04 -17.64 -1.17
C TYR A 303 3.91 -16.41 -0.90
N TYR A 304 4.81 -16.50 0.07
CA TYR A 304 5.78 -15.43 0.41
C TYR A 304 6.60 -14.96 -0.80
N ASN A 305 6.98 -13.68 -0.87
CA ASN A 305 7.81 -13.12 -1.95
C ASN A 305 7.22 -13.38 -3.36
N THR A 306 5.99 -12.90 -3.58
CA THR A 306 5.23 -13.15 -4.82
C THR A 306 4.56 -11.88 -5.34
N GLU A 307 4.71 -11.65 -6.64
CA GLU A 307 3.89 -10.70 -7.41
C GLU A 307 2.83 -11.45 -8.22
N PHE A 308 1.57 -11.04 -8.10
CA PHE A 308 0.51 -11.37 -9.04
C PHE A 308 0.31 -10.20 -10.00
N TYR A 309 0.47 -10.49 -11.30
CA TYR A 309 0.40 -9.46 -12.34
C TYR A 309 -0.64 -9.86 -13.39
N GLY A 310 -1.79 -9.20 -13.36
CA GLY A 310 -2.78 -9.33 -14.42
C GLY A 310 -2.41 -8.55 -15.68
N ASN A 311 -2.90 -8.99 -16.84
CA ASN A 311 -2.70 -8.28 -18.10
C ASN A 311 -3.16 -6.81 -17.97
N PRO A 312 -2.27 -5.81 -18.18
CA PRO A 312 -2.58 -4.41 -17.92
C PRO A 312 -3.46 -3.78 -19.00
N PHE A 313 -3.65 -4.45 -20.15
CA PHE A 313 -4.52 -3.97 -21.24
C PHE A 313 -5.99 -4.38 -21.06
N ASP A 314 -6.23 -5.52 -20.43
CA ASP A 314 -7.55 -6.03 -20.12
C ASP A 314 -7.43 -6.93 -18.89
N TYR A 315 -7.83 -6.38 -17.74
CA TYR A 315 -7.62 -7.01 -16.44
C TYR A 315 -8.35 -8.36 -16.38
N PRO A 316 -7.64 -9.46 -16.08
CA PRO A 316 -8.27 -10.76 -15.87
C PRO A 316 -9.26 -10.70 -14.72
N THR A 317 -10.34 -11.47 -14.86
CA THR A 317 -11.34 -11.65 -13.81
C THR A 317 -11.03 -12.93 -13.03
N ILE A 318 -10.83 -12.82 -11.73
CA ILE A 318 -10.93 -13.96 -10.81
C ILE A 318 -12.39 -14.07 -10.39
N LEU A 319 -13.05 -15.14 -10.82
CA LEU A 319 -14.48 -15.36 -10.61
C LEU A 319 -14.67 -16.48 -9.58
N ALA A 320 -15.11 -16.13 -8.38
CA ALA A 320 -15.40 -17.14 -7.37
C ALA A 320 -16.70 -17.89 -7.70
N ALA A 321 -16.65 -19.22 -7.70
CA ALA A 321 -17.79 -20.08 -7.96
C ALA A 321 -18.85 -19.96 -6.86
N SER A 322 -20.10 -20.31 -7.16
CA SER A 322 -21.14 -20.41 -6.12
C SER A 322 -20.84 -21.49 -5.09
N SER A 323 -20.09 -22.52 -5.48
CA SER A 323 -19.56 -23.57 -4.60
C SER A 323 -18.30 -23.18 -3.84
N PHE A 324 -17.79 -21.94 -3.98
CA PHE A 324 -16.53 -21.53 -3.38
C PHE A 324 -16.45 -21.85 -1.88
N VAL A 325 -15.31 -22.42 -1.46
CA VAL A 325 -14.99 -22.72 -0.06
C VAL A 325 -13.69 -22.01 0.35
N GLY A 326 -13.77 -21.11 1.33
CA GLY A 326 -12.64 -20.30 1.78
C GLY A 326 -13.05 -19.05 2.57
N LEU A 327 -12.06 -18.35 3.15
CA LEU A 327 -12.23 -17.01 3.72
C LEU A 327 -12.10 -15.96 2.61
N GLY A 328 -10.91 -15.89 2.00
CA GLY A 328 -10.62 -15.01 0.87
C GLY A 328 -10.41 -15.78 -0.43
N VAL A 329 -10.90 -15.23 -1.54
CA VAL A 329 -10.63 -15.78 -2.87
C VAL A 329 -9.15 -15.77 -3.17
N ILE A 330 -8.45 -14.70 -2.77
CA ILE A 330 -7.00 -14.68 -2.64
C ILE A 330 -6.65 -14.55 -1.15
N SER A 331 -5.68 -15.33 -0.68
CA SER A 331 -5.20 -15.30 0.70
C SER A 331 -3.71 -15.03 0.75
N SER A 332 -3.28 -13.97 1.45
CA SER A 332 -1.87 -13.66 1.71
C SER A 332 -1.29 -14.43 2.89
N ASP A 333 -2.15 -14.88 3.80
CA ASP A 333 -1.81 -15.75 4.92
C ASP A 333 -2.91 -16.80 5.12
N VAL A 334 -2.54 -18.01 5.52
CA VAL A 334 -3.48 -19.14 5.61
C VAL A 334 -3.51 -19.64 7.04
N TYR A 335 -4.69 -19.61 7.64
CA TYR A 335 -4.93 -20.24 8.93
C TYR A 335 -4.72 -21.75 8.85
N VAL A 336 -3.94 -22.28 9.79
CA VAL A 336 -3.76 -23.72 10.02
C VAL A 336 -4.27 -24.15 11.40
N GLY A 337 -4.70 -23.19 12.21
CA GLY A 337 -5.37 -23.38 13.50
C GLY A 337 -6.24 -22.19 13.87
N GLU A 338 -6.63 -22.10 15.15
CA GLU A 338 -7.37 -20.94 15.66
C GLU A 338 -6.49 -19.68 15.72
N LYS A 339 -5.22 -19.86 16.11
CA LYS A 339 -4.21 -18.80 16.30
C LYS A 339 -2.92 -19.01 15.47
N GLU A 340 -2.92 -20.02 14.61
CA GLU A 340 -1.75 -20.42 13.82
C GLU A 340 -2.00 -20.14 12.35
N GLU A 341 -1.01 -19.51 11.72
CA GLU A 341 -1.01 -19.01 10.35
C GLU A 341 0.25 -19.53 9.63
N TRP A 342 0.35 -19.35 8.31
CA TRP A 342 1.54 -19.78 7.56
C TRP A 342 2.73 -18.88 7.84
N TYR A 343 2.46 -17.59 8.01
CA TYR A 343 3.45 -16.56 8.27
C TYR A 343 3.08 -15.82 9.55
N ILE A 344 4.08 -15.21 10.18
CA ILE A 344 3.80 -14.23 11.23
C ILE A 344 3.36 -12.96 10.48
N ASN A 345 2.19 -12.41 10.80
CA ASN A 345 1.62 -11.28 10.07
C ASN A 345 2.53 -10.04 10.05
N THR A 346 3.30 -9.77 11.11
CA THR A 346 4.30 -8.68 11.15
C THR A 346 5.54 -8.95 10.30
N ASN A 347 5.74 -10.18 9.83
CA ASN A 347 6.87 -10.59 9.00
C ASN A 347 6.43 -10.99 7.58
N ASN A 348 5.16 -10.78 7.23
CA ASN A 348 4.59 -11.19 5.94
C ASN A 348 4.86 -10.15 4.83
N PHE A 349 6.14 -10.03 4.46
CA PHE A 349 6.68 -9.01 3.54
C PHE A 349 6.61 -9.40 2.05
N LEU A 350 6.94 -8.43 1.17
CA LEU A 350 7.24 -8.62 -0.26
C LEU A 350 6.10 -9.31 -1.04
N ARG A 351 4.98 -8.61 -1.15
CA ARG A 351 3.77 -9.10 -1.85
C ARG A 351 3.14 -8.01 -2.69
N SER A 352 2.82 -8.32 -3.93
CA SER A 352 2.05 -7.41 -4.77
C SER A 352 0.94 -8.14 -5.50
N ILE A 353 -0.24 -7.52 -5.59
CA ILE A 353 -1.32 -7.95 -6.49
C ILE A 353 -1.76 -6.74 -7.30
N ARG A 354 -1.66 -6.85 -8.63
CA ARG A 354 -2.02 -5.75 -9.53
C ARG A 354 -2.76 -6.16 -10.79
N ASN A 355 -3.67 -5.30 -11.22
CA ASN A 355 -4.44 -5.38 -12.47
C ASN A 355 -5.47 -6.52 -12.51
N PHE A 356 -6.44 -6.54 -11.59
CA PHE A 356 -7.44 -7.60 -11.53
C PHE A 356 -8.88 -7.07 -11.41
N LYS A 357 -9.82 -7.86 -11.92
CA LYS A 357 -11.20 -7.84 -11.47
C LYS A 357 -11.40 -9.04 -10.54
N ILE A 358 -11.98 -8.84 -9.37
CA ILE A 358 -12.27 -9.92 -8.41
C ILE A 358 -13.79 -9.93 -8.21
N ASP A 359 -14.45 -10.95 -8.75
CA ASP A 359 -15.89 -11.10 -8.70
C ASP A 359 -16.26 -12.21 -7.71
N ILE A 360 -16.85 -11.81 -6.59
CA ILE A 360 -17.36 -12.72 -5.57
C ILE A 360 -18.88 -12.77 -5.51
N THR A 361 -19.58 -12.15 -6.46
CA THR A 361 -21.04 -12.02 -6.47
C THR A 361 -21.79 -13.35 -6.38
N ARG A 362 -21.18 -14.46 -6.80
CA ARG A 362 -21.80 -15.80 -6.78
C ARG A 362 -21.62 -16.56 -5.47
N THR A 363 -20.66 -16.15 -4.65
CA THR A 363 -20.33 -16.86 -3.41
C THR A 363 -21.49 -16.80 -2.42
N ASN A 364 -21.49 -17.68 -1.41
CA ASN A 364 -22.56 -17.71 -0.43
C ASN A 364 -22.75 -16.33 0.24
N PRO A 365 -23.94 -15.69 0.12
CA PRO A 365 -24.18 -14.32 0.58
C PRO A 365 -24.05 -14.15 2.08
N THR A 366 -24.05 -15.23 2.86
CA THR A 366 -24.03 -15.17 4.33
C THR A 366 -22.74 -15.69 4.94
N ALA A 367 -21.78 -16.10 4.11
CA ALA A 367 -20.57 -16.79 4.57
C ALA A 367 -19.36 -15.87 4.83
N TYR A 368 -19.53 -14.54 4.77
CA TYR A 368 -18.46 -13.57 5.03
C TYR A 368 -17.23 -13.73 4.12
N VAL A 369 -17.43 -14.27 2.91
CA VAL A 369 -16.36 -14.42 1.91
C VAL A 369 -15.83 -13.05 1.52
N CYS A 370 -14.51 -12.91 1.49
CA CYS A 370 -13.84 -11.73 0.97
C CYS A 370 -13.18 -11.97 -0.40
N GLY A 371 -12.99 -10.91 -1.17
CA GLY A 371 -12.20 -10.95 -2.39
C GLY A 371 -10.73 -11.24 -2.08
N ILE A 372 -10.15 -10.46 -1.18
CA ILE A 372 -8.78 -10.66 -0.70
C ILE A 372 -8.77 -10.69 0.83
N HIS A 373 -8.20 -11.75 1.39
CA HIS A 373 -7.72 -11.80 2.76
C HIS A 373 -6.28 -11.26 2.77
N TRP A 374 -6.10 -10.03 3.24
CA TRP A 374 -4.88 -9.24 3.08
C TRP A 374 -4.18 -8.95 4.42
N GLN A 375 -3.74 -10.01 5.09
CA GLN A 375 -2.96 -9.95 6.31
C GLN A 375 -1.47 -9.89 5.96
N VAL A 376 -0.86 -8.71 6.02
CA VAL A 376 0.48 -8.42 5.47
C VAL A 376 1.26 -7.38 6.28
N ALA A 377 2.56 -7.28 6.01
CA ALA A 377 3.47 -6.28 6.57
C ALA A 377 4.06 -5.33 5.50
N GLN A 378 5.24 -4.74 5.72
CA GLN A 378 5.93 -3.80 4.83
C GLN A 378 6.33 -4.42 3.48
N GLY A 379 6.62 -3.56 2.49
CA GLY A 379 6.97 -3.99 1.12
C GLY A 379 5.83 -4.71 0.42
N THR A 380 4.58 -4.33 0.73
CA THR A 380 3.38 -4.95 0.14
C THR A 380 2.47 -3.92 -0.51
N SER A 381 1.84 -4.32 -1.63
CA SER A 381 0.96 -3.45 -2.40
C SER A 381 -0.27 -4.17 -2.98
N LEU A 382 -1.43 -3.49 -2.94
CA LEU A 382 -2.57 -3.77 -3.83
C LEU A 382 -2.76 -2.58 -4.76
N GLU A 383 -2.82 -2.84 -6.06
CA GLU A 383 -2.88 -1.77 -7.07
C GLU A 383 -3.81 -2.13 -8.23
N ASN A 384 -4.65 -1.20 -8.67
CA ASN A 384 -5.48 -1.37 -9.87
C ASN A 384 -6.41 -2.61 -9.81
N ILE A 385 -7.22 -2.72 -8.76
CA ILE A 385 -8.15 -3.86 -8.56
C ILE A 385 -9.59 -3.37 -8.48
N ILE A 386 -10.49 -4.06 -9.18
CA ILE A 386 -11.94 -3.84 -9.11
C ILE A 386 -12.59 -5.03 -8.42
N PHE A 387 -13.35 -4.79 -7.37
CA PHE A 387 -14.08 -5.80 -6.60
C PHE A 387 -15.57 -5.73 -6.91
N TYR A 388 -16.17 -6.85 -7.30
CA TYR A 388 -17.60 -6.97 -7.54
C TYR A 388 -18.24 -7.89 -6.50
N MET A 389 -19.27 -7.37 -5.83
CA MET A 389 -19.99 -8.02 -4.75
C MET A 389 -21.50 -7.84 -4.91
N MET A 390 -22.28 -8.70 -4.25
CA MET A 390 -23.73 -8.58 -4.24
C MET A 390 -24.20 -7.26 -3.61
N GLN A 391 -25.34 -6.76 -4.10
CA GLN A 391 -25.94 -5.48 -3.68
C GLN A 391 -27.35 -5.65 -3.12
N ASP A 392 -27.68 -6.83 -2.58
CA ASP A 392 -29.04 -7.17 -2.12
C ASP A 392 -29.39 -6.62 -0.73
N GLY A 393 -28.49 -5.84 -0.12
CA GLY A 393 -28.62 -5.26 1.23
C GLY A 393 -28.49 -6.25 2.39
N ARG A 394 -28.36 -7.55 2.12
CA ARG A 394 -28.30 -8.62 3.15
C ARG A 394 -27.01 -9.43 3.11
N THR A 395 -26.27 -9.37 2.00
CA THR A 395 -24.97 -10.02 1.85
C THR A 395 -24.01 -9.66 2.99
N THR A 396 -23.10 -10.57 3.32
CA THR A 396 -21.97 -10.40 4.24
C THR A 396 -20.63 -10.37 3.49
N GLN A 397 -20.66 -10.36 2.16
CA GLN A 397 -19.47 -10.29 1.30
C GLN A 397 -18.63 -9.03 1.55
N GLN A 398 -17.32 -9.17 1.36
CA GLN A 398 -16.34 -8.13 1.65
C GLN A 398 -15.34 -8.01 0.49
N GLY A 399 -14.89 -6.81 0.14
CA GLY A 399 -13.84 -6.67 -0.88
C GLY A 399 -12.50 -7.12 -0.31
N ILE A 400 -12.06 -6.41 0.74
CA ILE A 400 -10.88 -6.76 1.54
C ILE A 400 -11.30 -7.12 2.96
N TYR A 401 -10.73 -8.19 3.49
CA TYR A 401 -10.71 -8.49 4.92
C TYR A 401 -9.25 -8.47 5.38
N MET A 402 -8.97 -7.60 6.34
CA MET A 402 -7.67 -7.47 7.00
C MET A 402 -7.93 -7.30 8.49
N GLU A 403 -7.50 -8.29 9.25
CA GLU A 403 -7.71 -8.38 10.68
C GLU A 403 -6.51 -7.87 11.48
N ASN A 404 -5.29 -7.95 10.94
CA ASN A 404 -4.05 -7.43 11.54
C ASN A 404 -2.89 -7.33 10.52
N GLY A 405 -1.71 -6.94 10.99
CA GLY A 405 -0.45 -6.85 10.23
C GLY A 405 0.37 -5.62 10.62
N SER A 406 1.47 -5.34 9.89
CA SER A 406 2.31 -4.14 10.04
C SER A 406 2.53 -3.47 8.68
N GLY A 407 1.42 -2.95 8.16
CA GLY A 407 1.17 -2.79 6.76
C GLY A 407 1.73 -1.56 6.10
N GLY A 408 1.57 -1.62 4.77
CA GLY A 408 2.16 -0.78 3.75
C GLY A 408 1.10 -0.04 2.94
N PHE A 409 0.93 -0.37 1.65
CA PHE A 409 0.30 0.55 0.68
C PHE A 409 -0.84 -0.04 -0.15
N LEU A 410 -1.99 0.63 -0.22
CA LEU A 410 -3.07 0.31 -1.16
C LEU A 410 -3.32 1.49 -2.09
N THR A 411 -3.45 1.26 -3.40
CA THR A 411 -3.79 2.33 -4.33
C THR A 411 -4.73 1.91 -5.45
N ASN A 412 -5.56 2.84 -5.90
CA ASN A 412 -6.40 2.72 -7.08
C ASN A 412 -7.28 1.46 -7.08
N LEU A 413 -8.02 1.26 -5.99
CA LEU A 413 -8.95 0.14 -5.84
C LEU A 413 -10.39 0.62 -5.97
N THR A 414 -11.23 -0.15 -6.66
CA THR A 414 -12.66 0.15 -6.82
C THR A 414 -13.51 -0.98 -6.24
N PHE A 415 -14.47 -0.66 -5.40
CA PHE A 415 -15.34 -1.61 -4.72
C PHE A 415 -16.79 -1.35 -5.13
N VAL A 416 -17.47 -2.38 -5.66
CA VAL A 416 -18.86 -2.30 -6.10
C VAL A 416 -19.70 -3.30 -5.30
N GLY A 417 -20.60 -2.77 -4.46
CA GLY A 417 -21.47 -3.56 -3.61
C GLY A 417 -20.83 -4.06 -2.31
N GLY A 418 -21.41 -5.12 -1.75
CA GLY A 418 -20.91 -5.79 -0.54
C GLY A 418 -21.42 -5.20 0.77
N ASN A 419 -21.23 -5.98 1.85
CA ASN A 419 -21.44 -5.52 3.21
C ASN A 419 -20.37 -4.50 3.60
N PHE A 420 -19.12 -4.82 3.25
CA PHE A 420 -17.96 -3.95 3.38
C PHE A 420 -17.24 -3.87 2.03
N GLY A 421 -16.96 -2.65 1.56
CA GLY A 421 -15.93 -2.49 0.52
C GLY A 421 -14.59 -3.00 1.06
N ALA A 422 -14.16 -2.45 2.20
CA ALA A 422 -12.99 -2.94 2.93
C ALA A 422 -13.25 -2.97 4.45
N TYR A 423 -12.84 -4.05 5.10
CA TYR A 423 -12.83 -4.23 6.55
C TYR A 423 -11.38 -4.37 7.01
N LEU A 424 -10.89 -3.37 7.74
CA LEU A 424 -9.46 -3.10 7.88
C LEU A 424 -9.03 -2.96 9.33
N GLY A 425 -7.98 -3.67 9.70
CA GLY A 425 -7.32 -3.61 10.99
C GLY A 425 -5.84 -3.92 10.86
N ASN A 426 -4.98 -3.00 11.29
CA ASN A 426 -3.54 -3.11 11.10
C ASN A 426 -2.82 -2.09 11.99
N GLN A 427 -1.55 -2.34 12.37
CA GLN A 427 -0.74 -1.34 13.08
C GLN A 427 -0.77 0.02 12.37
N GLN A 428 -0.42 0.01 11.08
CA GLN A 428 -0.49 1.19 10.25
C GLN A 428 -0.69 0.88 8.77
N PHE A 429 -1.21 1.86 8.02
CA PHE A 429 -1.29 1.76 6.56
C PHE A 429 -1.42 3.13 5.90
N THR A 430 -1.02 3.19 4.63
CA THR A 430 -1.33 4.31 3.74
C THR A 430 -2.21 3.81 2.60
N THR A 431 -3.31 4.51 2.34
CA THR A 431 -4.22 4.17 1.24
C THR A 431 -4.53 5.39 0.40
N THR A 432 -4.47 5.22 -0.92
CA THR A 432 -4.72 6.31 -1.87
C THR A 432 -5.72 5.88 -2.94
N ARG A 433 -6.49 6.82 -3.48
CA ARG A 433 -7.30 6.60 -4.69
C ARG A 433 -8.32 5.45 -4.58
N LEU A 434 -8.96 5.27 -3.43
CA LEU A 434 -9.97 4.22 -3.27
C LEU A 434 -11.36 4.73 -3.70
N THR A 435 -12.14 3.89 -4.37
CA THR A 435 -13.51 4.21 -4.78
C THR A 435 -14.48 3.15 -4.30
N PHE A 436 -15.57 3.57 -3.67
CA PHE A 436 -16.59 2.68 -3.09
C PHE A 436 -17.96 3.07 -3.63
N LEU A 437 -18.65 2.11 -4.25
CA LEU A 437 -19.90 2.31 -4.98
C LEU A 437 -20.92 1.30 -4.49
N ASN A 438 -22.09 1.77 -4.06
CA ASN A 438 -23.22 0.92 -3.66
C ASN A 438 -22.90 -0.06 -2.51
N CYS A 439 -21.89 0.22 -1.70
CA CYS A 439 -21.56 -0.60 -0.54
C CYS A 439 -22.57 -0.32 0.58
N LYS A 440 -22.87 -1.32 1.41
CA LYS A 440 -23.56 -1.04 2.67
C LYS A 440 -22.67 -0.17 3.57
N THR A 441 -21.47 -0.64 3.87
CA THR A 441 -20.40 0.16 4.47
C THR A 441 -19.26 0.26 3.47
N ALA A 442 -18.83 1.47 3.10
CA ALA A 442 -17.72 1.63 2.16
C ALA A 442 -16.42 1.08 2.77
N VAL A 443 -16.03 1.61 3.92
CA VAL A 443 -14.85 1.15 4.65
C VAL A 443 -15.10 1.19 6.14
N GLN A 444 -14.66 0.15 6.84
CA GLN A 444 -14.62 0.13 8.30
C GLN A 444 -13.19 -0.11 8.78
N ILE A 445 -12.71 0.78 9.64
CA ILE A 445 -11.53 0.55 10.48
C ILE A 445 -12.02 0.03 11.82
N HIS A 446 -11.58 -1.20 12.17
CA HIS A 446 -11.92 -1.83 13.45
C HIS A 446 -10.79 -1.75 14.47
N TRP A 447 -9.54 -1.63 14.01
CA TRP A 447 -8.45 -1.10 14.82
C TRP A 447 -7.27 -0.58 14.01
N ASP A 448 -6.52 0.33 14.62
CA ASP A 448 -5.22 0.74 14.12
C ASP A 448 -4.39 1.39 15.23
N TRP A 449 -3.14 1.69 14.93
CA TRP A 449 -2.40 2.71 15.66
C TRP A 449 -2.43 4.03 14.89
N ALA A 450 -2.17 3.97 13.58
CA ALA A 450 -2.23 5.12 12.68
C ALA A 450 -2.58 4.72 11.25
N TRP A 451 -3.56 5.38 10.64
CA TRP A 451 -3.90 5.17 9.24
C TRP A 451 -4.06 6.49 8.49
N THR A 452 -3.51 6.58 7.28
CA THR A 452 -3.71 7.72 6.38
C THR A 452 -4.43 7.30 5.11
N MET A 453 -5.57 7.93 4.83
CA MET A 453 -6.36 7.74 3.62
C MET A 453 -6.42 9.04 2.82
N GLN A 454 -6.11 8.97 1.52
CA GLN A 454 -6.17 10.13 0.62
C GLN A 454 -6.88 9.81 -0.69
N ASP A 455 -7.59 10.78 -1.27
CA ASP A 455 -8.27 10.64 -2.57
C ASP A 455 -9.32 9.52 -2.57
N LEU A 456 -10.21 9.55 -1.57
CA LEU A 456 -11.34 8.64 -1.51
C LEU A 456 -12.55 9.20 -2.28
N VAL A 457 -13.23 8.34 -3.02
CA VAL A 457 -14.54 8.61 -3.61
C VAL A 457 -15.53 7.57 -3.07
N ILE A 458 -16.49 8.01 -2.28
CA ILE A 458 -17.54 7.14 -1.75
C ILE A 458 -18.87 7.62 -2.33
N SER A 459 -19.62 6.75 -2.99
CA SER A 459 -20.89 7.12 -3.61
C SER A 459 -21.97 6.06 -3.41
N ASN A 460 -23.18 6.53 -3.09
CA ASN A 460 -24.38 5.70 -2.96
C ASN A 460 -24.24 4.57 -1.92
N CYS A 461 -23.57 4.85 -0.80
CA CYS A 461 -23.41 3.89 0.29
C CYS A 461 -24.44 4.12 1.42
N THR A 462 -24.64 3.15 2.31
CA THR A 462 -25.39 3.42 3.55
C THR A 462 -24.52 4.17 4.55
N ASP A 463 -23.40 3.57 4.94
CA ASP A 463 -22.37 4.21 5.75
C ASP A 463 -21.11 4.37 4.88
N GLY A 464 -20.49 5.56 4.89
CA GLY A 464 -19.22 5.79 4.22
C GLY A 464 -18.06 5.20 5.03
N ILE A 465 -17.43 6.03 5.86
CA ILE A 465 -16.31 5.60 6.71
C ILE A 465 -16.84 5.29 8.11
N VAL A 466 -16.60 4.06 8.58
CA VAL A 466 -16.95 3.65 9.95
C VAL A 466 -15.68 3.47 10.77
N MET A 467 -15.59 4.17 11.90
CA MET A 467 -14.55 4.00 12.91
C MET A 467 -15.19 3.43 14.17
N ALA A 468 -14.96 2.14 14.44
CA ALA A 468 -15.65 1.40 15.48
C ALA A 468 -14.66 0.78 16.48
N GLY A 469 -14.91 1.00 17.78
CA GLY A 469 -14.10 0.48 18.89
C GLY A 469 -12.83 1.31 19.08
N GLY A 470 -12.85 2.31 19.96
CA GLY A 470 -11.65 3.11 20.19
C GLY A 470 -10.65 2.40 21.11
N ALA A 471 -9.43 2.93 21.13
CA ALA A 471 -8.34 2.29 21.83
C ALA A 471 -8.45 2.39 23.37
N GLY A 472 -9.33 3.25 23.91
CA GLY A 472 -9.42 3.47 25.35
C GLY A 472 -8.08 3.81 26.01
N SER A 473 -7.90 3.45 27.29
CA SER A 473 -6.65 3.70 28.03
C SER A 473 -5.59 2.61 27.83
N THR A 474 -5.98 1.39 27.47
CA THR A 474 -5.07 0.22 27.33
C THR A 474 -5.47 -0.72 26.19
N GLY A 475 -6.51 -0.41 25.43
CA GLY A 475 -7.03 -1.26 24.35
C GLY A 475 -6.29 -1.09 23.02
N GLN A 476 -6.62 -1.94 22.06
CA GLN A 476 -6.09 -1.93 20.69
C GLN A 476 -7.22 -1.72 19.67
N GLY A 477 -8.11 -0.77 19.94
CA GLY A 477 -9.09 -0.30 18.97
C GLY A 477 -8.49 0.73 18.02
N VAL A 478 -9.32 1.52 17.34
CA VAL A 478 -8.86 2.60 16.44
C VAL A 478 -8.09 3.65 17.25
N GLY A 479 -6.79 3.77 16.98
CA GLY A 479 -5.89 4.74 17.56
C GLY A 479 -6.02 6.08 16.86
N SER A 480 -5.74 6.13 15.56
CA SER A 480 -5.78 7.40 14.82
C SER A 480 -6.00 7.28 13.31
N LEU A 481 -6.90 8.10 12.77
CA LEU A 481 -7.22 8.11 11.33
C LEU A 481 -7.15 9.51 10.73
N ILE A 482 -6.45 9.64 9.59
CA ILE A 482 -6.46 10.83 8.72
C ILE A 482 -7.20 10.50 7.42
N VAL A 483 -8.11 11.39 7.02
CA VAL A 483 -8.83 11.36 5.75
C VAL A 483 -8.59 12.67 4.99
N LEU A 484 -8.02 12.58 3.79
CA LEU A 484 -7.59 13.71 3.00
C LEU A 484 -8.20 13.68 1.60
N ASP A 485 -8.50 14.86 1.06
CA ASP A 485 -8.86 15.03 -0.35
C ASP A 485 -9.99 14.06 -0.75
N THR A 486 -11.08 14.00 0.03
CA THR A 486 -12.13 12.98 -0.10
C THR A 486 -13.47 13.57 -0.52
N VAL A 487 -14.21 12.86 -1.38
CA VAL A 487 -15.64 13.13 -1.63
C VAL A 487 -16.49 11.96 -1.18
N ILE A 488 -17.52 12.27 -0.40
CA ILE A 488 -18.57 11.33 -0.01
C ILE A 488 -19.90 11.85 -0.55
N ALA A 489 -20.50 11.11 -1.47
CA ALA A 489 -21.67 11.52 -2.22
C ALA A 489 -22.84 10.55 -2.03
N SER A 490 -24.07 11.06 -2.07
CA SER A 490 -25.32 10.28 -2.10
C SER A 490 -25.38 9.16 -1.04
N THR A 491 -24.77 9.40 0.11
CA THR A 491 -24.57 8.39 1.17
C THR A 491 -25.40 8.80 2.38
N LYS A 492 -26.05 7.86 3.06
CA LYS A 492 -26.88 8.20 4.23
C LYS A 492 -26.06 8.81 5.36
N ASN A 493 -25.06 8.09 5.85
CA ASN A 493 -24.11 8.60 6.84
C ASN A 493 -22.72 8.70 6.21
N GLY A 494 -22.16 9.90 6.12
CA GLY A 494 -20.84 10.08 5.52
C GLY A 494 -19.73 9.42 6.33
N ILE A 495 -19.60 9.80 7.59
CA ILE A 495 -18.67 9.20 8.56
C ILE A 495 -19.43 8.86 9.83
N VAL A 496 -19.21 7.64 10.33
CA VAL A 496 -19.78 7.16 11.59
C VAL A 496 -18.66 6.82 12.54
N THR A 497 -18.70 7.40 13.73
CA THR A 497 -17.66 7.19 14.75
C THR A 497 -18.26 6.73 16.07
N SER A 498 -17.52 5.88 16.79
CA SER A 498 -17.74 5.62 18.21
C SER A 498 -16.70 6.30 19.12
N LEU A 499 -15.79 7.09 18.53
CA LEU A 499 -14.54 7.48 19.19
C LEU A 499 -14.61 8.78 19.98
N LEU A 500 -15.59 9.67 19.75
CA LEU A 500 -15.59 11.01 20.34
C LEU A 500 -15.66 11.02 21.88
N ALA A 501 -16.34 10.03 22.47
CA ALA A 501 -16.39 9.87 23.93
C ALA A 501 -15.04 9.39 24.50
N GLU A 502 -14.22 8.75 23.67
CA GLU A 502 -12.91 8.25 24.02
C GLU A 502 -11.88 9.36 23.79
N ASN A 503 -11.36 9.93 24.88
CA ASN A 503 -10.33 10.98 24.81
C ASN A 503 -8.96 10.48 24.31
N SER A 504 -8.86 9.19 24.01
CA SER A 504 -7.67 8.49 23.56
C SER A 504 -7.49 8.60 22.06
N SER A 505 -8.52 8.36 21.24
CA SER A 505 -8.39 8.30 19.77
C SER A 505 -8.32 9.68 19.09
N SER A 506 -7.66 9.73 17.92
CA SER A 506 -7.55 10.95 17.09
C SER A 506 -8.15 10.76 15.70
N PHE A 507 -8.86 11.77 15.20
CA PHE A 507 -9.42 11.75 13.85
C PHE A 507 -9.26 13.11 13.18
N LEU A 508 -8.84 13.09 11.91
CA LEU A 508 -8.74 14.27 11.07
C LEU A 508 -9.42 14.01 9.72
N ILE A 509 -10.23 14.97 9.26
CA ILE A 509 -10.64 15.09 7.88
C ILE A 509 -10.23 16.46 7.33
N GLN A 510 -9.55 16.50 6.18
CA GLN A 510 -9.19 17.77 5.52
C GLN A 510 -9.41 17.74 4.01
N ASN A 511 -9.70 18.93 3.46
CA ASN A 511 -9.96 19.17 2.04
C ASN A 511 -10.98 18.20 1.42
N SER A 512 -12.11 18.03 2.10
CA SER A 512 -13.11 17.02 1.74
C SER A 512 -14.49 17.64 1.55
N ALA A 513 -15.37 16.95 0.84
CA ALA A 513 -16.75 17.39 0.65
C ALA A 513 -17.76 16.23 0.81
N PHE A 514 -18.88 16.55 1.43
CA PHE A 514 -20.08 15.70 1.50
C PHE A 514 -21.11 16.27 0.52
N VAL A 515 -21.64 15.45 -0.40
CA VAL A 515 -22.57 15.88 -1.46
C VAL A 515 -23.83 15.03 -1.41
N ALA A 516 -25.00 15.64 -1.22
CA ALA A 516 -26.26 14.92 -1.05
C ALA A 516 -26.18 13.81 0.03
N VAL A 517 -25.55 14.14 1.16
CA VAL A 517 -25.40 13.23 2.32
C VAL A 517 -26.39 13.65 3.40
N GLU A 518 -27.12 12.72 4.03
CA GLU A 518 -28.09 13.07 5.07
C GLU A 518 -27.39 13.55 6.34
N THR A 519 -26.42 12.77 6.84
CA THR A 519 -25.60 13.12 8.00
C THR A 519 -24.12 13.03 7.64
N ALA A 520 -23.41 14.17 7.62
CA ALA A 520 -22.00 14.17 7.25
C ALA A 520 -21.14 13.40 8.25
N ILE A 521 -21.29 13.68 9.55
CA ILE A 521 -20.57 12.97 10.62
C ILE A 521 -21.50 12.67 11.80
N LEU A 522 -21.60 11.39 12.17
CA LEU A 522 -22.44 10.86 13.24
C LEU A 522 -21.59 10.22 14.35
N ASP A 523 -21.79 10.63 15.60
CA ASP A 523 -21.40 9.85 16.78
C ASP A 523 -22.51 8.83 17.08
N ARG A 524 -22.26 7.55 16.76
CA ARG A 524 -23.25 6.49 16.94
C ARG A 524 -23.49 6.15 18.41
N VAL A 525 -22.49 6.33 19.28
CA VAL A 525 -22.60 6.01 20.72
C VAL A 525 -23.56 6.99 21.39
N LYS A 526 -23.46 8.27 21.06
CA LYS A 526 -24.36 9.31 21.60
C LYS A 526 -25.63 9.50 20.78
N GLY A 527 -25.71 8.92 19.59
CA GLY A 527 -26.77 9.24 18.61
C GLY A 527 -26.74 10.71 18.19
N GLN A 528 -25.56 11.35 18.21
CA GLN A 528 -25.38 12.77 18.03
C GLN A 528 -24.80 13.07 16.64
N THR A 529 -25.45 13.93 15.87
CA THR A 529 -24.86 14.52 14.67
C THR A 529 -23.75 15.50 15.07
N LEU A 530 -22.52 15.20 14.66
CA LEU A 530 -21.34 16.06 14.88
C LEU A 530 -21.17 17.08 13.76
N LEU A 531 -21.51 16.69 12.53
CA LEU A 531 -21.56 17.58 11.38
C LEU A 531 -22.80 17.24 10.55
N ALA A 532 -23.66 18.24 10.31
CA ALA A 532 -24.86 18.08 9.51
C ALA A 532 -24.51 17.78 8.05
N GLY A 533 -25.33 16.95 7.40
CA GLY A 533 -25.28 16.75 5.96
C GLY A 533 -26.07 17.82 5.20
N GLY A 534 -26.22 17.62 3.89
CA GLY A 534 -26.95 18.52 3.00
C GLY A 534 -26.62 18.27 1.53
N SER A 535 -27.06 19.20 0.67
CA SER A 535 -26.77 19.15 -0.77
C SER A 535 -25.27 19.23 -1.05
N ARG A 536 -24.55 20.10 -0.32
CA ARG A 536 -23.09 20.15 -0.29
C ARG A 536 -22.58 20.73 1.02
N VAL A 537 -21.68 20.01 1.70
CA VAL A 537 -20.95 20.46 2.89
C VAL A 537 -19.46 20.31 2.64
N ASN A 538 -18.74 21.42 2.75
CA ASN A 538 -17.32 21.49 2.47
C ASN A 538 -16.54 21.53 3.79
N VAL A 539 -15.51 20.69 3.93
CA VAL A 539 -14.67 20.58 5.12
C VAL A 539 -13.22 20.89 4.77
N GLN A 540 -12.75 22.05 5.22
CA GLN A 540 -11.34 22.43 5.06
C GLN A 540 -10.45 21.58 5.97
N SER A 541 -10.73 21.56 7.27
CA SER A 541 -10.00 20.76 8.25
C SER A 541 -10.81 20.67 9.54
N TRP A 542 -11.22 19.47 9.92
CA TRP A 542 -12.08 19.20 11.06
C TRP A 542 -11.69 17.88 11.72
N GLY A 543 -11.86 17.78 13.03
CA GLY A 543 -11.53 16.55 13.72
C GLY A 543 -11.68 16.59 15.24
N PHE A 544 -11.12 15.58 15.88
CA PHE A 544 -10.97 15.49 17.32
C PHE A 544 -9.64 14.86 17.69
N GLY A 545 -9.12 15.25 18.85
CA GLY A 545 -7.82 14.83 19.36
C GLY A 545 -6.98 16.02 19.83
N ARG A 546 -5.80 15.72 20.36
CA ARG A 546 -4.93 16.75 20.96
C ARG A 546 -4.01 17.39 19.91
N VAL A 547 -3.96 18.71 19.90
CA VAL A 547 -3.00 19.50 19.13
C VAL A 547 -2.01 20.15 20.08
N ALA A 548 -0.73 20.01 19.79
CA ALA A 548 0.38 20.59 20.52
C ALA A 548 1.29 21.41 19.59
N GLY A 549 2.30 22.06 20.17
CA GLY A 549 3.25 22.87 19.42
C GLY A 549 4.48 23.18 20.29
N ALA A 550 5.15 24.29 19.99
CA ALA A 550 6.35 24.76 20.69
C ALA A 550 6.11 25.20 22.15
N SER A 551 4.88 25.55 22.52
CA SER A 551 4.54 25.99 23.88
C SER A 551 4.12 24.82 24.77
N SER A 552 4.13 25.02 26.10
CA SER A 552 3.65 24.03 27.07
C SER A 552 2.15 23.75 27.01
N ASN A 553 1.39 24.55 26.26
CA ASN A 553 -0.06 24.41 26.17
C ASN A 553 -0.41 23.48 25.01
N SER A 554 -1.38 22.61 25.24
CA SER A 554 -2.00 21.80 24.19
C SER A 554 -3.51 22.04 24.20
N THR A 555 -4.14 21.91 23.03
CA THR A 555 -5.59 22.10 22.87
C THR A 555 -6.21 20.79 22.45
N VAL A 556 -7.29 20.37 23.13
CA VAL A 556 -8.05 19.17 22.74
C VAL A 556 -9.25 19.61 21.91
N TYR A 557 -9.30 19.16 20.65
CA TYR A 557 -10.42 19.38 19.74
C TYR A 557 -11.44 18.25 19.91
N ARG A 558 -12.74 18.56 19.84
CA ARG A 558 -13.84 17.63 20.10
C ARG A 558 -14.92 17.72 19.02
N GLY A 559 -14.54 17.42 17.78
CA GLY A 559 -15.40 17.57 16.62
C GLY A 559 -15.53 19.05 16.25
N ALA A 560 -14.40 19.68 15.96
CA ALA A 560 -14.31 21.09 15.65
C ALA A 560 -13.27 21.33 14.55
N ASP A 561 -13.22 22.56 14.04
CA ASP A 561 -12.23 22.95 13.04
C ASP A 561 -10.82 22.88 13.63
N VAL A 562 -9.94 22.16 12.95
CA VAL A 562 -8.55 21.93 13.36
C VAL A 562 -7.65 22.79 12.46
N PRO A 563 -6.60 23.45 12.99
CA PRO A 563 -5.66 24.20 12.15
C PRO A 563 -5.15 23.35 10.98
N ALA A 564 -4.97 23.99 9.82
CA ALA A 564 -4.51 23.36 8.58
C ALA A 564 -3.34 24.14 7.98
N MET A 565 -2.37 23.43 7.41
CA MET A 565 -1.29 24.07 6.67
C MET A 565 -1.81 24.76 5.41
N ASN A 566 -1.12 25.84 5.03
CA ASN A 566 -1.23 26.35 3.68
C ASN A 566 -0.33 25.50 2.78
N ARG A 567 -0.91 24.54 2.06
CA ARG A 567 -0.14 23.57 1.25
C ARG A 567 0.68 24.30 0.17
N SER A 568 2.00 24.09 0.18
CA SER A 568 2.91 24.64 -0.83
C SER A 568 2.45 24.29 -2.25
N SER A 569 2.56 25.25 -3.16
CA SER A 569 2.12 25.08 -4.55
C SER A 569 2.95 24.06 -5.32
N SER A 570 4.23 23.89 -4.97
CA SER A 570 5.12 22.90 -5.59
C SER A 570 4.74 21.47 -5.22
N LEU A 571 4.17 21.26 -4.02
CA LEU A 571 3.70 19.98 -3.49
C LEU A 571 2.29 19.59 -3.94
N THR A 572 1.57 20.49 -4.59
CA THR A 572 0.16 20.32 -4.89
C THR A 572 -0.10 20.40 -6.39
N ARG A 573 -1.24 19.84 -6.82
CA ARG A 573 -1.78 20.06 -8.17
C ARG A 573 -2.69 21.29 -8.18
N ASN A 574 -2.91 21.89 -9.35
CA ASN A 574 -3.76 23.08 -9.47
C ASN A 574 -5.25 22.82 -9.15
N GLU A 575 -5.63 21.56 -9.01
CA GLU A 575 -7.00 21.11 -8.78
C GLU A 575 -7.19 20.54 -7.36
N GLY A 576 -8.42 20.62 -6.87
CA GLY A 576 -8.82 20.06 -5.59
C GLY A 576 -10.25 20.47 -5.26
N TYR A 577 -10.80 19.91 -4.19
CA TYR A 577 -12.20 20.16 -3.84
C TYR A 577 -12.41 21.56 -3.25
N LEU A 578 -11.53 21.98 -2.34
CA LEU A 578 -11.58 23.27 -1.63
C LEU A 578 -10.23 23.97 -1.63
N ALA A 579 -9.19 23.22 -1.29
CA ALA A 579 -7.79 23.56 -1.43
C ALA A 579 -7.16 22.64 -2.47
N ARG A 580 -5.97 23.03 -2.94
CA ARG A 580 -5.17 22.20 -3.83
C ARG A 580 -4.85 20.86 -3.17
N SER A 581 -5.10 19.76 -3.87
CA SER A 581 -4.73 18.42 -3.38
C SER A 581 -3.21 18.22 -3.47
N PHE A 582 -2.64 17.44 -2.55
CA PHE A 582 -1.25 16.99 -2.73
C PHE A 582 -1.14 16.15 -4.00
N PHE A 583 -0.03 16.32 -4.71
CA PHE A 583 0.21 15.61 -5.96
C PHE A 583 0.39 14.11 -5.72
N GLN A 584 -0.24 13.30 -6.55
CA GLN A 584 -0.15 11.84 -6.56
C GLN A 584 0.12 11.37 -7.98
N ARG A 585 0.97 10.35 -8.12
CA ARG A 585 1.35 9.73 -9.38
C ARG A 585 1.39 8.21 -9.22
N GLN A 586 0.60 7.54 -10.06
CA GLN A 586 0.57 6.08 -10.11
C GLN A 586 1.89 5.52 -10.63
N ARG A 587 2.17 4.26 -10.30
CA ARG A 587 3.28 3.52 -10.88
C ARG A 587 3.16 3.53 -12.41
N PRO A 588 4.22 3.92 -13.16
CA PRO A 588 4.17 3.92 -14.61
C PRO A 588 3.90 2.51 -15.17
N ALA A 589 2.83 2.36 -15.94
CA ALA A 589 2.40 1.06 -16.45
C ALA A 589 3.10 0.63 -17.75
N TYR A 590 3.63 1.59 -18.52
CA TYR A 590 4.28 1.38 -19.82
C TYR A 590 3.45 0.50 -20.77
N THR A 591 2.14 0.74 -20.85
CA THR A 591 1.23 0.02 -21.75
C THR A 591 1.33 0.52 -23.19
N ASP A 592 1.94 1.66 -23.43
CA ASP A 592 2.10 2.28 -24.74
C ASP A 592 3.37 1.82 -25.50
N ILE A 593 4.19 0.95 -24.90
CA ILE A 593 5.46 0.50 -25.50
C ILE A 593 5.45 -0.97 -25.90
N GLY A 594 6.14 -1.29 -26.99
CA GLY A 594 6.39 -2.66 -27.44
C GLY A 594 7.75 -3.20 -26.95
N VAL A 595 7.95 -4.52 -27.07
CA VAL A 595 9.18 -5.20 -26.62
C VAL A 595 10.47 -4.64 -27.26
N ARG A 596 10.40 -4.03 -28.44
CA ARG A 596 11.55 -3.39 -29.11
C ARG A 596 12.08 -2.16 -28.38
N GLN A 597 11.27 -1.55 -27.50
CA GLN A 597 11.66 -0.41 -26.67
C GLN A 597 12.19 -0.86 -25.29
N ILE A 598 12.27 -2.17 -25.05
CA ILE A 598 12.75 -2.78 -23.81
C ILE A 598 14.20 -3.25 -23.98
N VAL A 599 15.06 -2.85 -23.06
CA VAL A 599 16.44 -3.34 -22.93
C VAL A 599 16.50 -4.29 -21.75
N ASP A 600 16.54 -5.60 -22.02
CA ASP A 600 16.82 -6.63 -21.02
C ASP A 600 18.32 -6.63 -20.68
N VAL A 601 18.65 -6.35 -19.41
CA VAL A 601 20.04 -6.25 -18.96
C VAL A 601 20.82 -7.55 -19.12
N LYS A 602 20.17 -8.71 -18.95
CA LYS A 602 20.82 -10.02 -19.13
C LYS A 602 21.07 -10.32 -20.60
N ALA A 603 20.11 -9.97 -21.46
CA ALA A 603 20.32 -10.04 -22.91
C ALA A 603 21.46 -9.14 -23.40
N ALA A 604 21.73 -8.05 -22.66
CA ALA A 604 22.77 -7.08 -22.95
C ALA A 604 24.11 -7.36 -22.25
N GLY A 605 24.20 -8.43 -21.44
CA GLY A 605 25.45 -8.96 -20.91
C GLY A 605 25.64 -8.90 -19.38
N ALA A 606 24.68 -8.35 -18.62
CA ALA A 606 24.68 -8.50 -17.17
C ALA A 606 24.38 -9.96 -16.78
N VAL A 607 25.02 -10.47 -15.74
CA VAL A 607 24.89 -11.87 -15.34
C VAL A 607 23.77 -12.04 -14.30
N GLY A 608 23.78 -11.21 -13.26
CA GLY A 608 22.77 -11.25 -12.19
C GLY A 608 22.79 -12.54 -11.36
N ASP A 609 23.96 -13.15 -11.17
CA ASP A 609 24.15 -14.44 -10.50
C ASP A 609 24.60 -14.34 -9.03
N GLY A 610 24.63 -13.14 -8.47
CA GLY A 610 25.08 -12.88 -7.11
C GLY A 610 26.59 -13.04 -6.91
N ARG A 611 27.39 -13.10 -7.98
CA ARG A 611 28.85 -13.31 -7.89
C ARG A 611 29.65 -12.45 -8.85
N ASN A 612 29.26 -12.42 -10.13
CA ASN A 612 29.95 -11.67 -11.17
C ASN A 612 29.71 -10.18 -11.00
N ASP A 613 30.77 -9.41 -11.21
CA ASP A 613 30.71 -7.95 -11.11
C ASP A 613 30.02 -7.37 -12.36
N ASP A 614 28.78 -6.93 -12.17
CA ASP A 614 27.93 -6.38 -13.22
C ASP A 614 28.08 -4.85 -13.35
N THR A 615 28.95 -4.20 -12.57
CA THR A 615 29.05 -2.73 -12.49
C THR A 615 29.26 -2.08 -13.85
N ALA A 616 30.29 -2.50 -14.60
CA ALA A 616 30.67 -1.85 -15.85
C ALA A 616 29.64 -2.07 -16.96
N VAL A 617 29.08 -3.28 -17.05
CA VAL A 617 28.09 -3.62 -18.07
C VAL A 617 26.76 -2.92 -17.80
N LEU A 618 26.31 -2.86 -16.55
CA LEU A 618 25.09 -2.13 -16.19
C LEU A 618 25.23 -0.63 -16.43
N ASN A 619 26.36 -0.02 -16.06
CA ASN A 619 26.62 1.39 -16.38
C ASN A 619 26.55 1.67 -17.89
N SER A 620 27.13 0.79 -18.71
CA SER A 620 27.04 0.91 -20.17
C SER A 620 25.61 0.76 -20.70
N ILE A 621 24.82 -0.15 -20.13
CA ILE A 621 23.44 -0.39 -20.54
C ILE A 621 22.57 0.82 -20.19
N LEU A 622 22.64 1.30 -18.95
CA LEU A 622 21.86 2.43 -18.46
C LEU A 622 22.17 3.71 -19.24
N ALA A 623 23.46 4.00 -19.48
CA ALA A 623 23.89 5.14 -20.29
C ALA A 623 23.29 5.11 -21.71
N ARG A 624 23.32 3.93 -22.35
CA ARG A 624 22.80 3.78 -23.70
C ARG A 624 21.28 3.88 -23.74
N ALA A 625 20.58 3.21 -22.82
CA ALA A 625 19.13 3.20 -22.77
C ALA A 625 18.55 4.60 -22.48
N ALA A 626 19.19 5.36 -21.58
CA ALA A 626 18.83 6.75 -21.32
C ALA A 626 18.96 7.62 -22.59
N SER A 627 20.02 7.40 -23.39
CA SER A 627 20.23 8.16 -24.65
C SER A 627 19.21 7.81 -25.75
N THR A 628 18.59 6.64 -25.71
CA THR A 628 17.61 6.15 -26.71
C THR A 628 16.18 6.19 -26.21
N SER A 629 15.93 6.76 -25.03
CA SER A 629 14.63 6.76 -24.34
C SER A 629 14.01 5.36 -24.20
N SER A 630 14.84 4.33 -23.97
CA SER A 630 14.39 2.95 -23.81
C SER A 630 14.10 2.61 -22.34
N VAL A 631 13.18 1.68 -22.11
CA VAL A 631 12.92 1.15 -20.76
C VAL A 631 13.88 -0.01 -20.50
N VAL A 632 14.57 0.01 -19.37
CA VAL A 632 15.51 -1.02 -18.94
C VAL A 632 14.79 -2.01 -18.05
N PHE A 633 14.74 -3.27 -18.48
CA PHE A 633 14.19 -4.36 -17.71
C PHE A 633 15.30 -5.13 -17.01
N PHE A 634 15.14 -5.31 -15.70
CA PHE A 634 15.94 -6.20 -14.87
C PHE A 634 15.15 -7.50 -14.62
N PRO A 635 15.36 -8.57 -15.40
CA PRO A 635 14.90 -9.89 -15.00
C PRO A 635 15.41 -10.21 -13.60
N PHE A 636 14.68 -11.02 -12.83
CA PHE A 636 15.12 -11.30 -11.47
C PHE A 636 16.55 -11.88 -11.49
N GLY A 637 17.36 -11.39 -10.57
CA GLY A 637 18.77 -11.69 -10.43
C GLY A 637 19.33 -10.90 -9.26
N VAL A 638 20.53 -11.26 -8.85
CA VAL A 638 21.31 -10.52 -7.87
C VAL A 638 22.52 -9.96 -8.61
N TYR A 639 22.47 -8.68 -8.92
CA TYR A 639 23.49 -8.00 -9.73
C TYR A 639 24.51 -7.38 -8.79
N ILE A 640 25.71 -7.97 -8.73
CA ILE A 640 26.78 -7.48 -7.86
C ILE A 640 27.37 -6.22 -8.47
N ILE A 641 27.52 -5.17 -7.64
CA ILE A 641 28.31 -4.00 -7.98
C ILE A 641 29.46 -3.84 -7.01
N ARG A 642 30.65 -3.50 -7.53
CA ARG A 642 31.88 -3.24 -6.76
C ARG A 642 32.36 -1.80 -6.84
N ASP A 643 31.69 -0.98 -7.64
CA ASP A 643 31.84 0.46 -7.72
C ASP A 643 30.47 1.09 -8.03
N THR A 644 30.40 2.42 -8.16
CA THR A 644 29.13 3.13 -8.37
C THR A 644 28.41 2.65 -9.64
N LEU A 645 27.16 2.22 -9.48
CA LEU A 645 26.16 2.14 -10.53
C LEU A 645 25.52 3.51 -10.73
N HIS A 646 25.81 4.16 -11.84
CA HIS A 646 25.22 5.42 -12.22
C HIS A 646 23.92 5.19 -12.99
N VAL A 647 22.83 5.78 -12.51
CA VAL A 647 21.53 5.83 -13.18
C VAL A 647 21.40 7.22 -13.81
N PRO A 648 21.60 7.38 -15.12
CA PRO A 648 21.57 8.69 -15.78
C PRO A 648 20.15 9.28 -15.81
N VAL A 649 20.06 10.59 -15.93
CA VAL A 649 18.79 11.26 -16.25
C VAL A 649 18.23 10.73 -17.58
N GLY A 650 16.92 10.52 -17.65
CA GLY A 650 16.21 9.86 -18.74
C GLY A 650 15.98 8.35 -18.52
N SER A 651 16.56 7.76 -17.47
CA SER A 651 16.40 6.33 -17.17
C SER A 651 14.98 5.95 -16.76
N ARG A 652 14.50 4.84 -17.31
CA ARG A 652 13.25 4.17 -16.92
C ARG A 652 13.57 2.71 -16.64
N ILE A 653 13.39 2.27 -15.40
CA ILE A 653 13.86 0.97 -14.90
C ILE A 653 12.68 0.21 -14.31
N ILE A 654 12.55 -1.06 -14.69
CA ILE A 654 11.58 -1.99 -14.13
C ILE A 654 12.26 -3.32 -13.78
N GLY A 655 12.10 -3.77 -12.53
CA GLY A 655 12.49 -5.11 -12.11
C GLY A 655 11.35 -6.13 -12.23
N GLN A 656 11.72 -7.42 -12.26
CA GLN A 656 10.80 -8.55 -12.14
C GLN A 656 10.79 -9.05 -10.69
N ALA A 657 9.64 -9.07 -10.01
CA ALA A 657 9.55 -9.23 -8.56
C ALA A 657 10.25 -8.08 -7.84
N TRP A 658 11.44 -8.34 -7.30
CA TRP A 658 12.30 -7.29 -6.73
C TRP A 658 13.75 -7.64 -7.07
N ALA A 659 14.13 -7.42 -8.32
CA ALA A 659 15.48 -7.69 -8.80
C ALA A 659 16.51 -6.87 -7.99
N GLN A 660 17.63 -7.48 -7.62
CA GLN A 660 18.50 -6.92 -6.58
C GLN A 660 19.75 -6.29 -7.15
N ILE A 661 20.04 -5.05 -6.78
CA ILE A 661 21.38 -4.46 -6.91
C ILE A 661 22.09 -4.64 -5.57
N MET A 662 23.21 -5.38 -5.57
CA MET A 662 23.92 -5.75 -4.35
C MET A 662 25.34 -5.18 -4.35
N ALA A 663 25.59 -4.18 -3.50
CA ALA A 663 26.90 -3.57 -3.37
C ALA A 663 27.84 -4.38 -2.46
N THR A 664 29.09 -4.57 -2.87
CA THR A 664 30.11 -5.25 -2.06
C THR A 664 31.54 -4.90 -2.49
N GLY A 665 32.52 -5.19 -1.64
CA GLY A 665 33.94 -5.03 -1.94
C GLY A 665 34.57 -3.77 -1.35
N ALA A 666 35.88 -3.64 -1.56
CA ALA A 666 36.75 -2.70 -0.83
C ALA A 666 36.35 -1.23 -0.97
N ARG A 667 35.75 -0.82 -2.10
CA ARG A 667 35.26 0.55 -2.33
C ARG A 667 34.23 1.00 -1.29
N PHE A 668 33.48 0.06 -0.73
CA PHE A 668 32.37 0.33 0.17
C PHE A 668 32.70 0.03 1.64
N GLN A 669 33.95 -0.30 1.98
CA GLN A 669 34.32 -0.72 3.34
C GLN A 669 34.72 0.42 4.26
N ASP A 670 35.22 1.54 3.72
CA ASP A 670 35.77 2.64 4.52
C ASP A 670 34.71 3.68 4.87
N GLU A 671 34.21 3.62 6.10
CA GLU A 671 33.29 4.61 6.66
C GLU A 671 33.83 6.05 6.59
N ARG A 672 35.15 6.26 6.73
CA ARG A 672 35.70 7.62 6.75
C ARG A 672 35.71 8.26 5.38
N ASN A 673 35.54 7.46 4.33
CA ASN A 673 35.45 7.88 2.94
C ASN A 673 34.22 7.21 2.32
N PRO A 674 32.99 7.62 2.70
CA PRO A 674 31.78 6.98 2.20
C PRO A 674 31.73 7.00 0.67
N HIS A 675 31.29 5.90 0.08
CA HIS A 675 31.23 5.73 -1.37
C HIS A 675 29.82 5.33 -1.82
N VAL A 676 29.34 5.99 -2.86
CA VAL A 676 27.98 5.80 -3.38
C VAL A 676 27.89 4.52 -4.19
N ALA A 677 27.00 3.61 -3.81
CA ALA A 677 26.71 2.40 -4.56
C ALA A 677 25.81 2.68 -5.76
N VAL A 678 24.66 3.32 -5.58
CA VAL A 678 23.77 3.71 -6.69
C VAL A 678 23.61 5.23 -6.70
N ARG A 679 24.04 5.87 -7.79
CA ARG A 679 23.92 7.33 -7.98
C ARG A 679 22.84 7.64 -9.02
N VAL A 680 21.73 8.23 -8.58
CA VAL A 680 20.60 8.59 -9.44
C VAL A 680 20.70 10.05 -9.88
N GLY A 681 21.13 10.25 -11.13
CA GLY A 681 21.53 11.56 -11.67
C GLY A 681 22.81 12.09 -11.03
N ASN A 682 23.40 13.10 -11.66
CA ASN A 682 24.45 13.92 -11.07
C ASN A 682 23.83 15.12 -10.33
N PRO A 683 24.52 15.70 -9.34
CA PRO A 683 24.09 16.94 -8.72
C PRO A 683 23.79 18.02 -9.77
N GLY A 684 22.56 18.55 -9.76
CA GLY A 684 22.08 19.56 -10.69
C GLY A 684 21.39 19.03 -11.94
N ASP A 685 21.40 17.71 -12.18
CA ASP A 685 20.65 17.12 -13.29
C ASP A 685 19.15 17.35 -13.09
N THR A 686 18.46 17.74 -14.17
CA THR A 686 17.00 17.90 -14.19
C THR A 686 16.41 17.05 -15.31
N GLY A 687 15.43 16.20 -15.00
CA GLY A 687 14.78 15.35 -15.99
C GLY A 687 13.89 14.28 -15.39
N ILE A 688 13.77 13.19 -16.12
CA ILE A 688 12.93 12.04 -15.77
C ILE A 688 13.82 10.93 -15.24
N VAL A 689 13.46 10.34 -14.10
CA VAL A 689 13.96 9.03 -13.67
C VAL A 689 12.81 8.26 -13.06
N GLU A 690 12.54 7.07 -13.59
CA GLU A 690 11.47 6.20 -13.11
C GLU A 690 12.07 4.85 -12.73
N ILE A 691 11.97 4.45 -11.46
CA ILE A 691 12.46 3.15 -10.98
C ILE A 691 11.32 2.42 -10.29
N GLN A 692 11.08 1.16 -10.68
CA GLN A 692 10.06 0.34 -10.04
C GLN A 692 10.48 -1.12 -9.87
N SER A 693 9.93 -1.77 -8.84
CA SER A 693 10.11 -3.21 -8.55
C SER A 693 11.60 -3.63 -8.42
N MET A 694 12.41 -2.80 -7.77
CA MET A 694 13.84 -3.06 -7.51
C MET A 694 14.12 -3.22 -6.01
N LEU A 695 15.18 -3.95 -5.65
CA LEU A 695 15.69 -4.02 -4.28
C LEU A 695 17.16 -3.60 -4.23
N PHE A 696 17.49 -2.63 -3.38
CA PHE A 696 18.87 -2.21 -3.14
C PHE A 696 19.39 -2.88 -1.85
N THR A 697 20.54 -3.54 -1.93
CA THR A 697 21.10 -4.33 -0.82
C THR A 697 22.63 -4.28 -0.83
N VAL A 698 23.23 -4.88 0.19
CA VAL A 698 24.67 -5.08 0.32
C VAL A 698 25.02 -6.55 0.55
N SER A 699 26.28 -6.90 0.28
CA SER A 699 26.93 -8.08 0.82
C SER A 699 28.17 -7.63 1.62
N GLY A 700 28.11 -7.81 2.93
CA GLY A 700 28.98 -7.16 3.92
C GLY A 700 30.37 -7.80 4.07
N PRO A 701 31.29 -7.13 4.78
CA PRO A 701 31.15 -5.79 5.38
C PRO A 701 31.23 -4.66 4.35
N THR A 702 30.44 -3.60 4.57
CA THR A 702 30.28 -2.45 3.65
C THR A 702 30.04 -1.14 4.43
N ALA A 703 30.76 -0.94 5.54
CA ALA A 703 30.54 0.18 6.45
C ALA A 703 30.58 1.58 5.80
N GLY A 704 31.27 1.74 4.68
CA GLY A 704 31.39 2.98 3.90
C GLY A 704 30.31 3.18 2.82
N VAL A 705 29.36 2.28 2.65
CA VAL A 705 28.38 2.45 1.56
C VAL A 705 27.38 3.58 1.85
N VAL A 706 27.17 4.44 0.85
CA VAL A 706 25.93 5.21 0.66
C VAL A 706 25.11 4.43 -0.37
N LEU A 707 24.07 3.72 0.07
CA LEU A 707 23.43 2.70 -0.76
C LEU A 707 22.73 3.31 -1.99
N VAL A 708 21.91 4.36 -1.79
CA VAL A 708 21.38 5.18 -2.89
C VAL A 708 21.56 6.66 -2.59
N GLU A 709 22.19 7.38 -3.52
CA GLU A 709 22.25 8.83 -3.57
C GLU A 709 21.34 9.33 -4.71
N TRP A 710 20.37 10.16 -4.36
CA TRP A 710 19.37 10.72 -5.25
C TRP A 710 19.64 12.21 -5.50
N ASN A 711 20.08 12.53 -6.71
CA ASN A 711 20.50 13.87 -7.10
C ASN A 711 19.54 14.56 -8.07
N VAL A 712 18.85 13.77 -8.89
CA VAL A 712 18.03 14.29 -9.99
C VAL A 712 16.88 15.17 -9.47
N HIS A 713 16.69 16.30 -10.12
CA HIS A 713 15.50 17.12 -10.01
C HIS A 713 14.51 16.76 -11.13
N GLN A 714 13.23 16.81 -10.85
CA GLN A 714 12.17 16.48 -11.81
C GLN A 714 12.09 17.54 -12.92
N SER A 715 11.85 17.14 -14.16
CA SER A 715 11.49 18.06 -15.26
C SER A 715 10.00 18.37 -15.33
N ALA A 716 9.17 17.49 -14.78
CA ALA A 716 7.73 17.64 -14.59
C ALA A 716 7.32 17.02 -13.24
N GLN A 717 6.18 17.41 -12.69
CA GLN A 717 5.76 16.95 -11.35
C GLN A 717 5.71 15.42 -11.28
N GLY A 718 6.44 14.82 -10.34
CA GLY A 718 6.55 13.37 -10.15
C GLY A 718 7.40 12.62 -11.18
N SER A 719 8.06 13.31 -12.13
CA SER A 719 8.86 12.64 -13.18
C SER A 719 10.18 12.03 -12.70
N ALA A 720 10.61 12.36 -11.49
CA ALA A 720 11.72 11.72 -10.79
C ALA A 720 11.15 10.93 -9.60
N GLY A 721 11.04 9.61 -9.70
CA GLY A 721 10.37 8.80 -8.69
C GLY A 721 10.74 7.32 -8.59
N LEU A 722 10.30 6.73 -7.49
CA LEU A 722 10.58 5.37 -7.04
C LEU A 722 9.27 4.73 -6.57
N TRP A 723 8.88 3.59 -7.16
CA TRP A 723 7.65 2.87 -6.80
C TRP A 723 7.97 1.43 -6.41
N ASP A 724 7.45 0.96 -5.28
CA ASP A 724 7.49 -0.46 -4.88
C ASP A 724 8.91 -1.04 -4.99
N SER A 725 9.88 -0.21 -4.60
CA SER A 725 11.29 -0.51 -4.65
C SER A 725 11.86 -0.26 -3.26
N HIS A 726 12.61 -1.22 -2.76
CA HIS A 726 12.90 -1.32 -1.34
C HIS A 726 14.40 -1.44 -1.10
N PHE A 727 14.79 -1.29 0.16
CA PHE A 727 16.15 -1.45 0.63
C PHE A 727 16.14 -2.51 1.71
N ARG A 728 17.07 -3.45 1.61
CA ARG A 728 17.31 -4.45 2.65
C ARG A 728 18.80 -4.53 2.91
N VAL A 729 19.23 -4.28 4.14
CA VAL A 729 20.62 -4.40 4.54
C VAL A 729 20.76 -5.55 5.52
N GLY A 730 21.27 -6.68 5.02
CA GLY A 730 21.46 -7.92 5.77
C GLY A 730 20.23 -8.83 5.81
N GLY A 731 20.28 -9.85 6.67
CA GLY A 731 19.14 -10.75 6.96
C GLY A 731 18.68 -11.62 5.79
N ALA A 732 19.56 -11.91 4.83
CA ALA A 732 19.22 -12.68 3.64
C ALA A 732 20.42 -13.49 3.12
N ILE A 733 20.14 -14.63 2.48
CA ILE A 733 21.19 -15.42 1.81
C ILE A 733 21.93 -14.57 0.76
N GLY A 734 23.26 -14.66 0.78
CA GLY A 734 24.16 -13.91 -0.11
C GLY A 734 24.62 -12.56 0.46
N SER A 735 24.01 -12.08 1.55
CA SER A 735 24.39 -10.81 2.17
C SER A 735 25.65 -10.87 3.04
N ASP A 736 26.12 -12.07 3.41
CA ASP A 736 27.18 -12.29 4.43
C ASP A 736 26.89 -11.60 5.78
N LEU A 737 25.62 -11.27 6.02
CA LEU A 737 25.07 -10.53 7.15
C LEU A 737 23.85 -11.27 7.71
N GLN A 738 23.99 -12.60 7.84
CA GLN A 738 22.97 -13.53 8.33
C GLN A 738 23.19 -13.88 9.80
N LEU A 739 22.28 -14.64 10.40
CA LEU A 739 22.35 -15.08 11.81
C LEU A 739 23.68 -15.76 12.15
N THR A 740 24.25 -16.51 11.21
CA THR A 740 25.55 -17.18 11.37
C THR A 740 26.73 -16.21 11.49
N ASN A 741 26.61 -15.02 10.92
CA ASN A 741 27.66 -14.01 10.87
C ASN A 741 27.45 -12.92 11.93
N CYS A 742 26.19 -12.55 12.16
CA CYS A 742 25.77 -11.40 12.95
C CYS A 742 24.75 -11.79 14.02
N PRO A 743 25.04 -12.76 14.90
CA PRO A 743 24.09 -13.17 15.94
C PRO A 743 23.82 -12.02 16.91
N LYS A 744 22.60 -11.96 17.45
CA LYS A 744 22.25 -10.91 18.41
C LYS A 744 23.03 -11.01 19.72
N GLY A 745 23.17 -9.87 20.40
CA GLY A 745 23.47 -9.85 21.84
C GLY A 745 24.83 -10.40 22.23
N THR A 746 25.83 -10.32 21.34
CA THR A 746 27.19 -10.84 21.61
C THR A 746 27.97 -10.02 22.65
N GLY A 747 27.42 -8.88 23.09
CA GLY A 747 28.05 -7.97 24.06
C GLY A 747 29.20 -7.13 23.49
N ARG A 748 29.49 -7.24 22.19
CA ARG A 748 30.51 -6.45 21.48
C ARG A 748 30.06 -6.17 20.05
N VAL A 749 30.52 -5.07 19.48
CA VAL A 749 30.32 -4.80 18.06
C VAL A 749 31.10 -5.82 17.23
N ASN A 750 30.41 -6.47 16.29
CA ASN A 750 31.06 -7.23 15.23
C ASN A 750 31.37 -6.32 14.03
N GLU A 751 32.66 -6.04 13.79
CA GLU A 751 33.10 -5.21 12.66
C GLU A 751 32.65 -5.77 11.29
N GLN A 752 32.47 -7.09 11.17
CA GLN A 752 31.97 -7.71 9.93
C GLN A 752 30.49 -7.41 9.66
N CYS A 753 29.74 -7.00 10.68
CA CYS A 753 28.32 -6.67 10.59
C CYS A 753 28.05 -5.17 10.37
N ARG A 754 29.11 -4.39 10.15
CA ARG A 754 29.00 -2.98 9.79
C ARG A 754 28.70 -2.86 8.30
N ALA A 755 27.47 -2.46 8.01
CA ALA A 755 26.85 -2.72 6.72
C ALA A 755 26.59 -1.46 5.89
N ALA A 756 26.39 -0.28 6.51
CA ALA A 756 26.22 0.97 5.75
C ALA A 756 26.50 2.26 6.52
N SER A 757 26.96 3.28 5.80
CA SER A 757 27.08 4.67 6.29
C SER A 757 25.77 5.45 6.15
N LEU A 758 25.02 5.21 5.06
CA LEU A 758 23.71 5.83 4.78
C LEU A 758 22.94 4.99 3.77
N LEU A 759 21.65 4.76 3.99
CA LEU A 759 20.84 3.96 3.06
C LEU A 759 20.27 4.79 1.91
N LEU A 760 19.69 5.95 2.20
CA LEU A 760 19.08 6.81 1.20
C LEU A 760 19.41 8.28 1.46
N HIS A 761 19.98 8.95 0.45
CA HIS A 761 20.35 10.36 0.50
C HIS A 761 19.65 11.16 -0.60
N LEU A 762 18.74 12.07 -0.24
CA LEU A 762 18.16 13.04 -1.17
C LEU A 762 18.94 14.34 -1.04
N THR A 763 19.78 14.65 -2.03
CA THR A 763 20.67 15.80 -1.97
C THR A 763 19.91 17.12 -2.20
N ALA A 764 20.53 18.24 -1.85
CA ALA A 764 19.85 19.54 -1.77
C ALA A 764 19.16 20.02 -3.06
N GLN A 765 19.71 19.67 -4.23
CA GLN A 765 19.15 20.06 -5.53
C GLN A 765 18.15 19.05 -6.10
N SER A 766 17.96 17.92 -5.42
CA SER A 766 17.08 16.86 -5.90
C SER A 766 15.60 17.15 -5.62
N SER A 767 14.73 16.41 -6.29
CA SER A 767 13.29 16.28 -5.97
C SER A 767 12.89 14.82 -6.14
N ALA A 768 11.89 14.33 -5.41
CA ALA A 768 11.53 12.92 -5.46
C ALA A 768 10.03 12.66 -5.28
N TYR A 769 9.48 11.70 -6.02
CA TYR A 769 8.17 11.09 -5.75
C TYR A 769 8.36 9.62 -5.40
N PHE A 770 8.26 9.26 -4.13
CA PHE A 770 8.47 7.90 -3.62
C PHE A 770 7.16 7.31 -3.11
N GLU A 771 6.87 6.08 -3.50
CA GLU A 771 5.64 5.38 -3.14
C GLU A 771 5.93 3.91 -2.82
N ASN A 772 5.49 3.46 -1.63
CA ASN A 772 5.78 2.13 -1.11
C ASN A 772 7.28 1.81 -1.10
N VAL A 773 8.06 2.60 -0.36
CA VAL A 773 9.52 2.44 -0.24
C VAL A 773 9.88 2.07 1.20
N TRP A 774 10.42 0.86 1.38
CA TRP A 774 10.83 0.36 2.68
C TRP A 774 12.35 0.36 2.78
N VAL A 775 12.89 1.07 3.77
CA VAL A 775 14.31 1.26 4.01
C VAL A 775 14.74 0.49 5.27
N TRP A 776 14.99 -0.81 5.12
CA TRP A 776 15.13 -1.73 6.24
C TRP A 776 16.57 -2.18 6.47
N THR A 777 17.07 -1.97 7.69
CA THR A 777 18.25 -2.66 8.21
C THR A 777 17.80 -3.88 8.99
N ALA A 778 18.30 -5.05 8.65
CA ALA A 778 17.70 -6.29 9.11
C ALA A 778 17.80 -6.45 10.64
N ASP A 779 16.65 -6.57 11.31
CA ASP A 779 16.54 -6.93 12.72
C ASP A 779 16.50 -8.44 12.95
N HIS A 780 16.16 -9.22 11.92
CA HIS A 780 16.15 -10.68 11.91
C HIS A 780 16.53 -11.27 10.53
N ASP A 781 16.92 -12.55 10.50
CA ASP A 781 17.32 -13.29 9.31
C ASP A 781 16.13 -13.98 8.63
N LEU A 782 15.73 -13.46 7.46
CA LEU A 782 14.56 -13.91 6.68
C LEU A 782 14.73 -15.30 6.05
N ASP A 783 15.94 -15.88 6.05
CA ASP A 783 16.17 -17.21 5.51
C ASP A 783 16.56 -18.23 6.60
N SER A 784 16.58 -17.80 7.87
CA SER A 784 16.82 -18.67 9.01
C SER A 784 15.63 -19.60 9.28
N LYS A 785 15.92 -20.78 9.83
CA LYS A 785 14.92 -21.72 10.38
C LYS A 785 14.89 -21.72 11.91
N SER A 786 15.69 -20.86 12.53
CA SER A 786 15.71 -20.67 13.98
C SER A 786 14.47 -19.92 14.44
N LYS A 787 13.98 -20.23 15.64
CA LYS A 787 12.99 -19.39 16.34
C LYS A 787 13.61 -18.15 16.99
N ASP A 788 14.93 -18.16 17.13
CA ASP A 788 15.72 -17.00 17.54
C ASP A 788 16.56 -16.57 16.33
N ASP A 789 15.92 -15.80 15.45
CA ASP A 789 16.44 -15.36 14.16
C ASP A 789 16.88 -13.89 14.16
N GLN A 790 16.77 -13.20 15.29
CA GLN A 790 17.20 -11.82 15.48
C GLN A 790 18.73 -11.65 15.34
N ILE A 791 19.15 -10.56 14.72
CA ILE A 791 20.55 -10.28 14.35
C ILE A 791 20.99 -8.85 14.68
N ASP A 792 22.31 -8.67 14.80
CA ASP A 792 22.96 -7.37 15.02
C ASP A 792 23.55 -6.85 13.69
N ILE A 793 22.78 -6.11 12.88
CA ILE A 793 23.29 -5.43 11.68
C ILE A 793 23.43 -3.93 11.95
N TYR A 794 24.60 -3.37 11.63
CA TYR A 794 24.91 -1.97 11.92
C TYR A 794 24.88 -1.13 10.65
N ALA A 795 23.81 -0.37 10.45
CA ALA A 795 23.73 0.74 9.51
C ALA A 795 23.62 2.06 10.27
N ALA A 796 24.40 3.08 9.88
CA ALA A 796 24.45 4.31 10.65
C ALA A 796 23.19 5.17 10.48
N ARG A 797 22.70 5.35 9.25
CA ARG A 797 21.67 6.33 8.90
C ARG A 797 20.67 5.71 7.91
N GLY A 798 19.38 5.91 8.16
CA GLY A 798 18.32 5.49 7.24
C GLY A 798 18.20 6.43 6.06
N VAL A 799 17.39 7.48 6.22
CA VAL A 799 17.05 8.44 5.17
C VAL A 799 17.49 9.86 5.56
N LEU A 800 18.34 10.47 4.74
CA LEU A 800 18.74 11.87 4.83
C LEU A 800 18.08 12.67 3.70
N ILE A 801 17.34 13.71 4.06
CA ILE A 801 16.63 14.59 3.13
C ILE A 801 17.17 16.01 3.30
N GLU A 802 17.91 16.47 2.30
CA GLU A 802 18.36 17.86 2.16
C GLU A 802 17.64 18.57 1.00
N SER A 803 16.88 17.82 0.21
CA SER A 803 16.12 18.30 -0.95
C SER A 803 15.38 19.60 -0.67
N HIS A 804 15.55 20.57 -1.55
CA HIS A 804 14.75 21.79 -1.58
C HIS A 804 13.40 21.62 -2.28
N GLY A 805 13.04 20.37 -2.58
CA GLY A 805 11.74 19.96 -3.05
C GLY A 805 11.47 20.25 -4.53
N PRO A 806 10.25 19.90 -4.98
CA PRO A 806 9.23 19.26 -4.16
C PRO A 806 9.52 17.75 -3.96
N THR A 807 9.27 17.25 -2.76
CA THR A 807 9.45 15.83 -2.44
C THR A 807 8.17 15.25 -1.81
N TRP A 808 7.75 14.08 -2.31
CA TRP A 808 6.62 13.31 -1.79
C TRP A 808 7.08 11.91 -1.39
N MET A 809 6.69 11.48 -0.19
CA MET A 809 7.00 10.16 0.34
C MET A 809 5.70 9.50 0.83
N TYR A 810 5.13 8.65 -0.01
CA TYR A 810 3.92 7.89 0.25
C TYR A 810 4.26 6.50 0.78
N ALA A 811 3.74 6.15 1.96
CA ALA A 811 3.91 4.84 2.59
C ALA A 811 5.38 4.41 2.73
N THR A 812 6.23 5.32 3.23
CA THR A 812 7.66 5.03 3.40
C THR A 812 7.98 4.63 4.83
N ALA A 813 8.80 3.60 5.00
CA ALA A 813 9.29 3.17 6.31
C ALA A 813 10.82 3.17 6.32
N SER A 814 11.43 3.56 7.45
CA SER A 814 12.87 3.45 7.66
C SER A 814 13.13 2.91 9.06
N GLU A 815 13.86 1.81 9.16
CA GLU A 815 13.93 1.07 10.42
C GLU A 815 15.35 0.60 10.76
N HIS A 816 15.62 0.56 12.06
CA HIS A 816 16.78 -0.07 12.70
C HIS A 816 18.16 0.52 12.33
N ASN A 817 18.22 1.81 12.01
CA ASN A 817 19.47 2.54 11.80
C ASN A 817 19.95 3.21 13.10
N ILE A 818 21.26 3.27 13.33
CA ILE A 818 21.84 3.62 14.64
C ILE A 818 21.65 5.08 15.06
N LEU A 819 21.79 6.01 14.12
CA LEU A 819 21.75 7.45 14.40
C LEU A 819 20.33 8.01 14.26
N TYR A 820 19.70 7.72 13.13
CA TYR A 820 18.34 8.16 12.82
C TYR A 820 17.71 7.31 11.73
N GLN A 821 16.39 7.22 11.78
CA GLN A 821 15.59 6.65 10.70
C GLN A 821 15.33 7.70 9.61
N TYR A 822 14.81 8.88 9.98
CA TYR A 822 14.67 10.03 9.08
C TYR A 822 15.37 11.27 9.63
N GLN A 823 16.12 11.97 8.78
CA GLN A 823 16.63 13.30 9.06
C GLN A 823 16.32 14.25 7.90
N ILE A 824 15.64 15.35 8.23
CA ILE A 824 15.29 16.44 7.32
C ILE A 824 16.18 17.62 7.73
N ALA A 825 17.12 18.01 6.88
CA ALA A 825 18.16 19.00 7.20
C ALA A 825 18.29 20.04 6.09
N GLY A 826 17.97 21.31 6.39
CA GLY A 826 17.98 22.38 5.39
C GLY A 826 16.94 22.23 4.26
N ALA A 827 16.03 21.25 4.37
CA ALA A 827 15.10 20.89 3.32
C ALA A 827 13.90 21.84 3.26
N ARG A 828 13.21 21.85 2.12
CA ARG A 828 11.91 22.51 2.00
C ARG A 828 10.98 21.86 0.99
N ASP A 829 9.70 22.18 1.08
CA ASP A 829 8.65 21.63 0.21
C ASP A 829 8.64 20.09 0.24
N LEU A 830 8.36 19.54 1.42
CA LEU A 830 8.33 18.10 1.68
C LEU A 830 6.96 17.65 2.19
N TYR A 831 6.41 16.62 1.55
CA TYR A 831 5.20 15.92 1.96
C TYR A 831 5.49 14.44 2.25
N MET A 832 5.04 13.93 3.40
CA MET A 832 5.20 12.52 3.76
C MET A 832 3.90 11.95 4.34
N ALA A 833 3.44 10.78 3.88
CA ALA A 833 2.15 10.22 4.25
C ALA A 833 2.02 8.69 4.06
N MET A 834 1.80 7.90 5.10
CA MET A 834 2.41 8.11 6.41
C MET A 834 3.83 7.55 6.44
N ILE A 835 4.59 7.90 7.46
CA ILE A 835 5.91 7.33 7.72
C ILE A 835 5.92 6.45 8.96
N GLN A 836 6.73 5.39 8.92
CA GLN A 836 6.90 4.48 10.05
C GLN A 836 8.40 4.32 10.35
N THR A 837 8.72 4.10 11.63
CA THR A 837 10.08 3.83 12.09
C THR A 837 10.16 2.89 13.28
N GLU A 838 11.25 2.14 13.37
CA GLU A 838 11.67 1.43 14.58
C GLU A 838 13.13 1.69 14.93
N SER A 839 13.42 1.76 16.24
CA SER A 839 14.79 1.79 16.74
C SER A 839 15.44 0.39 16.66
N PRO A 840 16.77 0.28 16.43
CA PRO A 840 17.44 -1.02 16.40
C PRO A 840 17.35 -1.72 17.76
N TYR A 841 16.97 -3.00 17.77
CA TYR A 841 16.64 -3.73 19.00
C TYR A 841 17.80 -3.92 19.97
N PHE A 842 19.03 -3.92 19.45
CA PHE A 842 20.25 -4.02 20.25
C PHE A 842 20.53 -2.75 21.05
N GLN A 843 20.05 -1.57 20.65
CA GLN A 843 20.33 -0.34 21.38
C GLN A 843 19.70 -0.38 22.79
N PRO A 844 20.41 0.07 23.84
CA PRO A 844 21.64 0.87 23.87
C PRO A 844 22.97 0.07 23.86
N SER A 845 23.01 -1.18 23.40
CA SER A 845 24.24 -1.99 23.35
C SER A 845 24.61 -2.37 21.90
N PRO A 846 25.37 -1.54 21.17
CA PRO A 846 25.99 -0.29 21.61
C PRO A 846 25.04 0.92 21.59
N LYS A 847 25.47 2.00 22.27
CA LYS A 847 24.81 3.31 22.24
C LYS A 847 25.14 4.02 20.94
N ALA A 848 24.20 4.79 20.40
CA ALA A 848 24.53 5.72 19.33
C ALA A 848 25.60 6.74 19.82
N PRO A 849 26.61 7.11 19.01
CA PRO A 849 26.75 6.78 17.58
C PRO A 849 27.52 5.48 17.27
N THR A 850 28.06 4.78 18.26
CA THR A 850 28.87 3.56 18.08
C THR A 850 28.08 2.49 17.28
N PRO A 851 28.71 1.79 16.32
CA PRO A 851 30.15 1.79 15.97
C PRO A 851 30.57 2.80 14.91
N PHE A 852 29.74 3.81 14.63
CA PHE A 852 30.02 4.82 13.62
C PHE A 852 30.48 6.14 14.23
N THR A 853 31.15 6.92 13.41
CA THR A 853 31.54 8.30 13.63
C THR A 853 30.47 9.25 13.09
N THR A 854 30.37 10.41 13.73
CA THR A 854 29.43 11.47 13.36
C THR A 854 30.17 12.61 12.66
N GLY A 855 29.45 13.43 11.90
CA GLY A 855 30.01 14.57 11.17
C GLY A 855 30.45 14.24 9.75
N LEU A 856 30.12 13.04 9.25
CA LEU A 856 30.32 12.66 7.85
C LEU A 856 29.21 13.21 6.95
N PHE A 857 28.01 13.37 7.51
CA PHE A 857 26.85 13.94 6.81
C PHE A 857 26.33 15.16 7.57
N ALA A 858 25.63 16.03 6.86
CA ALA A 858 25.11 17.28 7.40
C ALA A 858 24.28 17.01 8.66
N SER A 859 24.56 17.80 9.71
CA SER A 859 23.77 17.81 10.94
C SER A 859 23.67 16.48 11.68
N ASP A 860 24.60 15.54 11.50
CA ASP A 860 24.62 14.26 12.23
C ASP A 860 24.41 14.43 13.75
N PRO A 861 23.57 13.59 14.39
CA PRO A 861 23.37 13.65 15.83
C PRO A 861 24.62 13.11 16.54
N THR A 862 25.25 13.94 17.38
CA THR A 862 26.48 13.55 18.10
C THR A 862 26.21 12.76 19.39
N PHE A 863 24.98 12.84 19.93
CA PHE A 863 24.59 12.29 21.24
C PHE A 863 25.46 12.73 22.42
N SER A 864 26.33 13.75 22.26
CA SER A 864 27.28 14.19 23.29
C SER A 864 26.62 14.77 24.55
N HIS A 865 25.35 15.17 24.43
CA HIS A 865 24.53 15.66 25.54
C HIS A 865 23.92 14.54 26.38
N CYS A 866 24.03 13.27 25.96
CA CYS A 866 23.48 12.14 26.69
C CYS A 866 24.41 11.71 27.83
N PRO A 867 23.88 11.52 29.06
CA PRO A 867 24.67 10.97 30.16
C PRO A 867 25.21 9.58 29.81
N SER A 868 26.49 9.33 30.10
CA SER A 868 27.16 8.06 29.79
C SER A 868 26.51 6.84 30.43
N ASN A 869 25.83 7.03 31.57
CA ASN A 869 25.08 6.00 32.29
C ASN A 869 23.61 5.84 31.84
N SER A 870 23.11 6.68 30.92
CA SER A 870 21.73 6.58 30.44
C SER A 870 21.59 5.46 29.41
N ASN A 871 20.61 4.58 29.59
CA ASN A 871 20.27 3.49 28.67
C ASN A 871 19.15 3.85 27.68
N THR A 872 18.58 5.05 27.80
CA THR A 872 17.42 5.49 27.03
C THR A 872 17.72 6.72 26.17
N CYS A 873 18.78 7.48 26.49
CA CYS A 873 19.08 8.75 25.80
C CYS A 873 19.76 8.55 24.45
N ALA A 874 20.80 7.72 24.38
CA ALA A 874 21.61 7.52 23.18
C ALA A 874 21.07 6.37 22.32
N ILE A 875 19.80 6.53 21.88
CA ILE A 875 19.05 5.64 20.99
C ILE A 875 18.72 6.42 19.72
N SER A 876 18.61 5.73 18.58
CA SER A 876 18.37 6.33 17.26
C SER A 876 17.14 7.23 17.23
N TRP A 877 17.23 8.40 16.60
CA TRP A 877 16.06 9.25 16.39
C TRP A 877 15.10 8.63 15.37
N ALA A 878 13.79 8.70 15.63
CA ALA A 878 12.78 8.36 14.63
C ALA A 878 12.77 9.43 13.52
N LEU A 879 12.70 10.71 13.93
CA LEU A 879 12.67 11.84 13.03
C LEU A 879 13.45 13.03 13.60
N ARG A 880 14.25 13.68 12.77
CA ARG A 880 14.85 15.00 13.08
C ARG A 880 14.49 16.01 12.00
N VAL A 881 14.04 17.20 12.39
CA VAL A 881 13.72 18.32 11.49
C VAL A 881 14.57 19.53 11.85
N ILE A 882 15.58 19.82 11.03
CA ILE A 882 16.66 20.76 11.32
C ILE A 882 16.70 21.83 10.22
N ASP A 883 16.63 23.10 10.59
CA ASP A 883 16.74 24.24 9.65
C ASP A 883 15.84 24.12 8.40
N SER A 884 14.65 23.52 8.54
CA SER A 884 13.79 23.15 7.41
C SER A 884 12.45 23.89 7.40
N THR A 885 11.81 24.03 6.23
CA THR A 885 10.53 24.74 6.11
C THR A 885 9.55 24.13 5.12
N ALA A 886 8.24 24.35 5.29
CA ALA A 886 7.19 23.69 4.51
C ALA A 886 7.32 22.16 4.55
N VAL A 887 7.36 21.61 5.77
CA VAL A 887 7.44 20.18 6.06
C VAL A 887 6.09 19.70 6.55
N TYR A 888 5.45 18.85 5.76
CA TYR A 888 4.08 18.39 5.97
C TYR A 888 4.06 16.86 6.09
N ILE A 889 3.84 16.37 7.31
CA ILE A 889 3.79 14.94 7.61
C ILE A 889 2.37 14.57 8.02
N MET A 890 1.73 13.71 7.23
CA MET A 890 0.38 13.22 7.45
C MET A 890 0.44 11.77 7.94
N GLY A 891 0.47 11.59 9.24
CA GLY A 891 0.58 10.28 9.88
C GLY A 891 2.02 9.87 10.14
N THR A 892 2.26 9.38 11.35
CA THR A 892 3.53 8.78 11.75
C THR A 892 3.29 7.59 12.68
N GLY A 893 4.18 6.60 12.65
CA GLY A 893 4.24 5.51 13.63
C GLY A 893 5.69 5.27 14.06
N PHE A 894 6.06 5.75 15.23
CA PHE A 894 7.46 5.73 15.70
C PHE A 894 7.64 4.83 16.93
N TYR A 895 8.27 3.68 16.76
CA TYR A 895 8.25 2.62 17.77
C TYR A 895 9.64 2.35 18.37
N SER A 896 9.66 2.17 19.69
CA SER A 896 10.82 1.71 20.44
C SER A 896 10.40 0.55 21.33
N TRP A 897 10.76 -0.67 20.92
CA TRP A 897 10.26 -1.91 21.53
C TRP A 897 11.16 -2.49 22.60
N PHE A 898 12.45 -2.20 22.54
CA PHE A 898 13.48 -2.92 23.27
C PHE A 898 14.47 -1.97 23.95
N SER A 899 15.07 -2.48 25.01
CA SER A 899 16.37 -2.05 25.50
C SER A 899 17.27 -3.28 25.51
N ASN A 900 18.21 -3.38 24.57
CA ASN A 900 19.11 -4.52 24.41
C ASN A 900 18.35 -5.87 24.34
N TYR A 901 17.43 -5.98 23.37
CA TYR A 901 16.54 -7.14 23.15
C TYR A 901 15.56 -7.49 24.29
N VAL A 902 15.54 -6.73 25.38
CA VAL A 902 14.59 -6.93 26.49
C VAL A 902 13.45 -5.91 26.40
N GLN A 903 12.21 -6.37 26.59
CA GLN A 903 11.01 -5.54 26.47
C GLN A 903 10.45 -5.01 27.81
N ASP A 904 11.15 -5.20 28.93
CA ASP A 904 10.71 -4.72 30.26
C ASP A 904 10.42 -3.22 30.28
N CYS A 905 11.14 -2.43 29.47
CA CYS A 905 10.94 -0.99 29.31
C CYS A 905 9.55 -0.61 28.79
N LEU A 906 8.82 -1.52 28.13
CA LEU A 906 7.44 -1.28 27.70
C LEU A 906 6.46 -1.19 28.88
N LYS A 907 6.76 -1.85 30.02
CA LYS A 907 5.94 -1.73 31.25
C LYS A 907 5.93 -0.31 31.80
N THR A 908 6.97 0.46 31.50
CA THR A 908 7.18 1.83 31.97
C THR A 908 7.24 2.84 30.83
N GLU A 909 6.94 2.41 29.59
CA GLU A 909 6.95 3.24 28.37
C GLU A 909 8.21 4.09 28.19
N ASN A 910 9.39 3.52 28.48
CA ASN A 910 10.65 4.26 28.53
C ASN A 910 11.84 3.50 27.89
N CYS A 911 11.60 2.71 26.85
CA CYS A 911 12.65 2.07 26.06
C CYS A 911 13.61 3.11 25.47
N GLN A 912 13.06 4.27 25.10
CA GLN A 912 13.79 5.39 24.54
C GLN A 912 13.35 6.71 25.19
N GLN A 913 14.30 7.65 25.34
CA GLN A 913 13.98 8.94 25.93
C GLN A 913 13.20 9.82 24.96
N ARG A 914 13.54 9.82 23.65
CA ARG A 914 13.04 10.81 22.68
C ARG A 914 12.90 10.21 21.29
N ALA A 915 11.76 10.43 20.64
CA ALA A 915 11.53 9.96 19.27
C ALA A 915 11.83 11.05 18.23
N VAL A 916 11.31 12.27 18.43
CA VAL A 916 11.39 13.36 17.44
C VAL A 916 12.17 14.57 17.97
N GLU A 917 13.03 15.14 17.15
CA GLU A 917 13.68 16.44 17.39
C GLU A 917 13.26 17.47 16.34
N VAL A 918 12.94 18.69 16.77
CA VAL A 918 12.72 19.83 15.88
C VAL A 918 13.55 21.02 16.33
N SER A 919 14.41 21.53 15.44
CA SER A 919 15.24 22.71 15.72
C SER A 919 14.39 23.99 15.83
N GLN A 920 14.87 25.00 16.56
CA GLN A 920 14.15 26.28 16.73
C GLN A 920 13.99 27.06 15.43
N SER A 921 14.92 26.89 14.51
CA SER A 921 14.99 27.53 13.19
C SER A 921 14.08 26.87 12.14
N SER A 922 13.63 25.63 12.37
CA SER A 922 12.62 25.00 11.51
C SER A 922 11.29 25.75 11.66
N THR A 923 10.61 26.05 10.56
CA THR A 923 9.34 26.80 10.56
C THR A 923 8.36 26.23 9.53
N ASP A 924 7.05 26.42 9.71
CA ASP A 924 6.04 25.78 8.85
C ASP A 924 6.17 24.24 8.83
N THR A 925 6.28 23.67 10.03
CA THR A 925 6.36 22.23 10.28
C THR A 925 5.04 21.74 10.86
N TRP A 926 4.43 20.79 10.17
CA TRP A 926 3.14 20.21 10.54
C TRP A 926 3.26 18.70 10.57
N ILE A 927 3.02 18.10 11.74
CA ILE A 927 3.05 16.65 11.94
C ILE A 927 1.67 16.24 12.45
N TYR A 928 0.83 15.66 11.60
CA TYR A 928 -0.47 15.12 11.98
C TYR A 928 -0.38 13.63 12.32
N ASN A 929 -1.26 13.16 13.21
CA ASN A 929 -1.25 11.83 13.81
C ASN A 929 0.17 11.41 14.21
N LEU A 930 0.74 12.13 15.20
CA LEU A 930 2.01 11.76 15.80
C LEU A 930 1.79 10.60 16.78
N VAL A 931 2.22 9.39 16.42
CA VAL A 931 2.05 8.18 17.23
C VAL A 931 3.40 7.59 17.61
N THR A 932 3.59 7.29 18.89
CA THR A 932 4.84 6.75 19.44
C THR A 932 4.62 5.58 20.38
N LYS A 933 5.57 4.65 20.46
CA LYS A 933 5.61 3.56 21.45
C LYS A 933 6.92 3.54 22.25
N GLY A 934 6.84 3.20 23.54
CA GLY A 934 8.03 2.96 24.38
C GLY A 934 8.94 4.18 24.54
N THR A 935 8.41 5.39 24.36
CA THR A 935 9.18 6.62 24.35
C THR A 935 8.68 7.60 25.41
N VAL A 936 9.58 8.24 26.16
CA VAL A 936 9.20 9.24 27.19
C VAL A 936 8.74 10.56 26.57
N GLU A 937 9.53 11.11 25.64
CA GLU A 937 9.28 12.37 24.93
C GLU A 937 8.89 12.07 23.48
N MET A 938 7.62 12.22 23.13
CA MET A 938 7.15 12.00 21.75
C MET A 938 7.88 12.92 20.78
N ILE A 939 8.00 14.19 21.18
CA ILE A 939 8.72 15.23 20.45
C ILE A 939 9.41 16.17 21.44
N ARG A 940 10.68 16.46 21.17
CA ARG A 940 11.48 17.43 21.89
C ARG A 940 11.95 18.53 20.93
N PRO A 941 11.28 19.69 20.94
CA PRO A 941 11.82 20.84 20.25
C PRO A 941 13.02 21.40 21.03
N VAL A 942 14.07 21.82 20.32
CA VAL A 942 15.33 22.24 20.93
C VAL A 942 15.10 23.50 21.79
N GLY A 943 15.55 23.47 23.05
CA GLY A 943 15.43 24.60 23.97
C GLY A 943 14.01 24.86 24.51
N GLU A 944 13.06 23.96 24.25
CA GLU A 944 11.64 24.12 24.61
C GLU A 944 11.10 22.91 25.39
N THR A 945 9.86 23.00 25.87
CA THR A 945 9.20 21.94 26.65
C THR A 945 8.83 20.75 25.75
N PRO A 946 9.23 19.52 26.10
CA PRO A 946 8.84 18.33 25.34
C PRO A 946 7.33 18.05 25.42
N THR A 947 6.80 17.41 24.37
CA THR A 947 5.49 16.75 24.45
C THR A 947 5.68 15.33 24.96
N TYR A 948 5.25 15.06 26.19
CA TYR A 948 5.44 13.78 26.85
C TYR A 948 4.41 12.73 26.44
N ALA A 949 4.84 11.49 26.26
CA ALA A 949 3.97 10.37 25.90
C ALA A 949 2.96 10.04 27.02
N ALA A 950 3.39 10.13 28.28
CA ALA A 950 2.56 9.87 29.45
C ALA A 950 1.28 10.74 29.52
N ASN A 951 1.29 11.93 28.89
CA ASN A 951 0.13 12.83 28.84
C ASN A 951 -0.83 12.53 27.67
N ASN A 952 -0.44 11.59 26.80
CA ASN A 952 -1.03 11.36 25.48
C ASN A 952 -1.24 9.86 25.22
N VAL A 953 -1.39 9.05 26.26
CA VAL A 953 -1.69 7.61 26.12
C VAL A 953 -3.02 7.43 25.39
N ASN A 954 -2.98 6.64 24.33
CA ASN A 954 -4.07 6.26 23.45
C ASN A 954 -4.05 4.74 23.24
N GLY A 955 -4.69 4.02 24.16
CA GLY A 955 -4.69 2.57 24.20
C GLY A 955 -3.29 2.01 24.36
N PHE A 956 -2.88 1.18 23.40
CA PHE A 956 -1.55 0.59 23.36
C PHE A 956 -0.44 1.61 23.03
N MET A 957 -0.77 2.74 22.41
CA MET A 957 0.19 3.74 21.95
C MET A 957 0.11 5.04 22.76
N SER A 958 1.01 5.98 22.48
CA SER A 958 0.78 7.39 22.78
C SER A 958 0.61 8.16 21.48
N SER A 959 -0.40 9.02 21.39
CA SER A 959 -0.69 9.77 20.18
C SER A 959 -1.24 11.16 20.41
N ILE A 960 -0.95 12.07 19.48
CA ILE A 960 -1.62 13.37 19.35
C ILE A 960 -2.09 13.57 17.91
N LEU A 961 -3.18 14.32 17.74
CA LEU A 961 -3.73 14.65 16.43
C LEU A 961 -2.77 15.49 15.59
N ALA A 962 -2.09 16.46 16.21
CA ALA A 962 -1.10 17.25 15.51
C ALA A 962 -0.05 17.87 16.45
N TRP A 963 1.16 18.05 15.91
CA TRP A 963 2.16 18.98 16.43
C TRP A 963 2.49 20.02 15.37
N ILE A 964 2.43 21.31 15.73
CA ILE A 964 2.51 22.43 14.79
C ILE A 964 3.55 23.45 15.24
N ARG A 965 4.42 23.85 14.32
CA ARG A 965 5.30 25.03 14.45
C ARG A 965 5.19 25.91 13.21
N VAL A 966 4.66 27.12 13.38
CA VAL A 966 4.65 28.18 12.38
C VAL A 966 5.17 29.48 13.00
N ALA A 967 5.81 30.34 12.20
CA ALA A 967 6.35 31.60 12.70
C ALA A 967 5.22 32.51 13.25
N GLY A 968 5.37 32.98 14.50
CA GLY A 968 4.44 33.93 15.12
C GLY A 968 3.15 33.35 15.72
N TRP A 969 2.99 32.01 15.78
CA TRP A 969 1.80 31.40 16.39
C TRP A 969 1.97 31.16 17.89
N SER A 970 1.12 31.79 18.70
CA SER A 970 0.90 31.44 20.10
C SER A 970 -0.47 30.77 20.26
N MET A 971 -0.53 29.57 20.83
CA MET A 971 -1.80 28.92 21.19
C MET A 971 -2.54 29.75 22.25
N SER A 972 -3.50 30.57 21.84
CA SER A 972 -4.45 31.23 22.75
C SER A 972 -5.53 30.24 23.17
N SER A 973 -5.72 30.08 24.48
CA SER A 973 -6.69 29.17 25.07
C SER A 973 -8.14 29.60 24.82
N GLY A 974 -8.89 28.74 24.12
CA GLY A 974 -10.34 28.57 24.31
C GLY A 974 -11.27 29.42 23.45
N GLN A 975 -12.15 28.76 22.68
CA GLN A 975 -13.55 29.16 22.52
C GLN A 975 -14.44 27.92 22.39
N THR A 976 -15.37 27.81 23.34
CA THR A 976 -16.50 26.87 23.37
C THR A 976 -17.66 27.43 22.54
N ASN A 977 -18.34 26.53 21.80
CA ASN A 977 -19.72 26.58 21.32
C ASN A 977 -20.41 27.95 21.22
N SER A 978 -20.60 28.44 19.99
CA SER A 978 -21.92 28.92 19.54
C SER A 978 -22.00 28.88 18.02
N ALA A 979 -23.07 28.30 17.51
CA ALA A 979 -23.54 28.56 16.16
C ALA A 979 -24.02 30.01 16.09
N ASP A 980 -23.86 30.61 14.90
CA ASP A 980 -24.16 31.99 14.50
C ASP A 980 -23.03 33.02 14.59
N HIS A 981 -22.92 33.78 13.49
CA HIS A 981 -22.07 34.93 13.20
C HIS A 981 -20.63 34.65 12.70
N TRP A 982 -20.54 34.27 11.43
CA TRP A 982 -19.47 34.74 10.55
C TRP A 982 -19.60 36.27 10.37
N VAL A 983 -18.96 37.04 11.25
CA VAL A 983 -18.52 38.40 10.89
C VAL A 983 -17.03 38.29 10.64
N GLY A 984 -16.68 38.26 9.35
CA GLY A 984 -15.31 38.14 8.88
C GLY A 984 -14.43 39.26 9.45
N VAL A 985 -13.41 38.87 10.19
CA VAL A 985 -12.23 39.73 10.40
C VAL A 985 -11.41 39.60 9.12
N ASN A 986 -11.42 40.66 8.31
CA ASN A 986 -10.68 40.78 7.05
C ASN A 986 -9.17 40.58 7.28
N ASP A 987 -8.67 39.36 7.04
CA ASP A 987 -7.24 39.06 6.82
C ASP A 987 -6.93 38.87 5.32
N THR A 988 -7.63 39.64 4.48
CA THR A 988 -7.50 39.63 3.01
C THR A 988 -6.46 40.63 2.48
N ALA A 989 -5.90 41.50 3.33
CA ALA A 989 -5.00 42.57 2.90
C ALA A 989 -3.58 42.10 2.52
N PHE A 990 -3.07 41.00 3.11
CA PHE A 990 -1.70 40.54 2.82
C PHE A 990 -1.56 39.71 1.53
N ARG A 991 -2.68 39.20 0.97
CA ARG A 991 -2.65 38.17 -0.09
C ARG A 991 -2.80 38.67 -1.53
N CYS A 992 -2.84 39.98 -1.77
CA CYS A 992 -3.07 40.52 -3.11
C CYS A 992 -2.04 41.56 -3.58
N CYS A 993 -0.88 41.69 -2.94
CA CYS A 993 0.06 42.75 -3.29
C CYS A 993 0.89 42.45 -4.55
N GLY A 994 0.58 43.14 -5.65
CA GLY A 994 1.30 43.06 -6.93
C GLY A 994 2.51 43.95 -7.05
N ARG A 995 2.61 45.01 -6.23
CA ARG A 995 3.72 45.96 -6.30
C ARG A 995 4.10 46.50 -4.93
N TRP A 996 5.40 46.54 -4.67
CA TRP A 996 5.98 46.89 -3.36
C TRP A 996 6.88 48.12 -3.45
N TYR A 997 6.85 48.96 -2.42
CA TYR A 997 7.73 50.11 -2.26
C TYR A 997 8.47 50.04 -0.92
N THR A 998 9.76 50.33 -0.92
CA THR A 998 10.58 50.38 0.31
C THR A 998 10.64 51.81 0.82
N ALA A 999 10.17 52.05 2.04
CA ALA A 999 10.16 53.39 2.64
C ALA A 999 11.58 53.92 2.88
N VAL A 1000 11.85 55.17 2.48
CA VAL A 1000 13.13 55.86 2.70
C VAL A 1000 12.98 57.00 3.71
N ALA A 1001 14.10 57.51 4.22
CA ALA A 1001 14.10 58.61 5.18
C ALA A 1001 13.38 59.85 4.61
N GLY A 1002 12.42 60.38 5.38
CA GLY A 1002 11.60 61.53 4.99
C GLY A 1002 10.32 61.20 4.19
N ASP A 1003 10.06 59.91 3.91
CA ASP A 1003 8.78 59.52 3.33
C ASP A 1003 7.62 59.69 4.33
N THR A 1004 6.53 60.24 3.85
CA THR A 1004 5.20 60.20 4.47
C THR A 1004 4.28 59.29 3.66
N CYS A 1005 3.21 58.77 4.25
CA CYS A 1005 2.24 57.96 3.53
C CYS A 1005 1.66 58.69 2.33
N ASN A 1006 1.40 60.00 2.48
CA ASN A 1006 0.94 60.83 1.37
C ASN A 1006 1.97 60.92 0.24
N THR A 1007 3.27 61.05 0.56
CA THR A 1007 4.32 61.05 -0.47
C THR A 1007 4.48 59.69 -1.16
N ILE A 1008 4.33 58.58 -0.43
CA ILE A 1008 4.36 57.23 -1.00
C ILE A 1008 3.14 57.02 -1.91
N CYS A 1009 1.94 57.40 -1.44
CA CYS A 1009 0.70 57.33 -2.21
C CYS A 1009 0.80 58.15 -3.51
N GLY A 1010 1.26 59.40 -3.42
CA GLY A 1010 1.43 60.28 -4.58
C GLY A 1010 2.47 59.76 -5.58
N ARG A 1011 3.61 59.24 -5.11
CA ARG A 1011 4.66 58.68 -5.99
C ARG A 1011 4.24 57.39 -6.68
N GLN A 1012 3.50 56.53 -5.99
CA GLN A 1012 3.09 55.22 -6.51
C GLN A 1012 1.72 55.26 -7.21
N GLY A 1013 1.04 56.41 -7.17
CA GLY A 1013 -0.25 56.62 -7.80
C GLY A 1013 -1.39 55.81 -7.17
N ILE A 1014 -1.31 55.51 -5.87
CA ILE A 1014 -2.30 54.75 -5.10
C ILE A 1014 -3.09 55.69 -4.18
N SER A 1015 -4.39 55.46 -3.98
CA SER A 1015 -5.18 56.24 -3.02
C SER A 1015 -4.77 55.93 -1.58
N SER A 1016 -4.86 56.91 -0.67
CA SER A 1016 -4.53 56.70 0.75
C SER A 1016 -5.37 55.60 1.38
N ASP A 1017 -6.65 55.50 1.03
CA ASP A 1017 -7.54 54.47 1.56
C ASP A 1017 -7.12 53.07 1.12
N LEU A 1018 -6.74 52.90 -0.15
CA LEU A 1018 -6.26 51.61 -0.66
C LEU A 1018 -4.87 51.28 -0.10
N PHE A 1019 -3.98 52.27 0.05
CA PHE A 1019 -2.67 52.07 0.66
C PHE A 1019 -2.78 51.63 2.12
N LEU A 1020 -3.67 52.23 2.90
CA LEU A 1020 -3.92 51.83 4.29
C LEU A 1020 -4.60 50.46 4.38
N ALA A 1021 -5.54 50.17 3.47
CA ALA A 1021 -6.20 48.87 3.41
C ALA A 1021 -5.20 47.74 3.09
N LEU A 1022 -4.24 47.98 2.19
CA LEU A 1022 -3.19 47.01 1.84
C LEU A 1022 -2.06 46.92 2.89
N ASN A 1023 -1.94 47.92 3.76
CA ASN A 1023 -0.93 47.98 4.82
C ASN A 1023 -1.56 48.24 6.19
N PRO A 1024 -2.36 47.31 6.73
CA PRO A 1024 -3.12 47.52 7.96
C PRO A 1024 -2.24 47.80 9.20
N SER A 1025 -0.95 47.44 9.15
CA SER A 1025 0.04 47.77 10.17
C SER A 1025 0.30 49.27 10.35
N LEU A 1026 -0.18 50.11 9.43
CA LEU A 1026 -0.02 51.55 9.46
C LEU A 1026 -1.08 52.30 10.29
N GLY A 1027 -2.09 51.60 10.83
CA GLY A 1027 -2.95 52.11 11.89
C GLY A 1027 -3.98 53.19 11.51
N GLY A 1028 -4.22 53.43 10.22
CA GLY A 1028 -5.24 54.37 9.73
C GLY A 1028 -4.69 55.74 9.30
N ALA A 1029 -5.55 56.76 9.26
CA ALA A 1029 -5.33 58.03 8.54
C ALA A 1029 -4.11 58.87 8.96
N GLN A 1030 -3.44 58.56 10.08
CA GLN A 1030 -2.20 59.21 10.54
C GLN A 1030 -1.02 58.24 10.49
N CYS A 1031 -0.74 57.67 9.32
CA CYS A 1031 0.25 56.60 9.20
C CYS A 1031 1.71 57.03 9.05
N ASP A 1032 1.98 58.33 8.90
CA ASP A 1032 3.35 58.83 8.68
C ASP A 1032 4.30 58.42 9.80
N GLY A 1033 3.86 58.49 11.05
CA GLY A 1033 4.65 58.05 12.22
C GLY A 1033 4.80 56.54 12.37
N ALA A 1034 4.04 55.75 11.60
CA ALA A 1034 4.10 54.28 11.58
C ALA A 1034 4.96 53.74 10.43
N LEU A 1035 5.46 54.62 9.55
CA LEU A 1035 6.41 54.23 8.52
C LEU A 1035 7.79 53.94 9.12
N VAL A 1036 8.32 52.77 8.79
CA VAL A 1036 9.65 52.33 9.21
C VAL A 1036 10.58 52.39 8.01
N GLN A 1037 11.64 53.19 8.10
CA GLN A 1037 12.66 53.26 7.05
C GLN A 1037 13.23 51.86 6.76
N GLY A 1038 13.34 51.49 5.48
CA GLY A 1038 13.81 50.18 5.03
C GLY A 1038 12.74 49.09 5.01
N ARG A 1039 11.53 49.35 5.52
CA ARG A 1039 10.39 48.41 5.46
C ARG A 1039 9.66 48.54 4.13
N ARG A 1040 9.20 47.40 3.59
CA ARG A 1040 8.41 47.34 2.35
C ARG A 1040 6.92 47.47 2.67
N TYR A 1041 6.24 48.32 1.90
CA TYR A 1041 4.80 48.55 1.95
C TYR A 1041 4.19 48.24 0.59
N CYS A 1042 3.00 47.65 0.60
CA CYS A 1042 2.27 47.33 -0.60
C CYS A 1042 1.69 48.60 -1.25
N VAL A 1043 1.96 48.82 -2.53
CA VAL A 1043 1.56 50.02 -3.28
C VAL A 1043 0.82 49.71 -4.58
N GLY A 1044 0.31 48.48 -4.71
CA GLY A 1044 -0.53 48.05 -5.82
C GLY A 1044 -1.02 46.61 -5.62
N SER A 1045 -2.28 46.34 -5.99
CA SER A 1045 -2.90 45.02 -5.87
C SER A 1045 -2.98 44.31 -7.23
N ASP A 1046 -2.73 43.00 -7.27
CA ASP A 1046 -2.82 42.17 -8.49
C ASP A 1046 -4.25 41.94 -8.99
N ARG A 1047 -5.27 42.23 -8.17
CA ARG A 1047 -6.68 41.91 -8.52
C ARG A 1047 -7.52 43.08 -9.04
N TYR A 1048 -7.16 44.34 -8.78
CA TYR A 1048 -8.11 45.46 -8.98
C TYR A 1048 -7.63 46.60 -9.88
N GLY A 1049 -6.34 46.66 -10.26
CA GLY A 1049 -5.79 47.88 -10.86
C GLY A 1049 -6.00 49.10 -9.94
N ASN A 1050 -5.48 50.27 -10.29
CA ASN A 1050 -5.63 51.48 -9.47
C ASN A 1050 -7.04 52.13 -9.57
N SER A 1051 -8.12 51.34 -9.61
CA SER A 1051 -9.49 51.88 -9.72
C SER A 1051 -10.27 51.78 -8.41
N THR A 1052 -10.96 52.86 -8.05
CA THR A 1052 -11.56 53.12 -6.74
C THR A 1052 -13.05 52.73 -6.61
N SER A 1053 -13.58 51.80 -7.41
CA SER A 1053 -15.00 51.41 -7.31
C SER A 1053 -15.19 50.04 -6.66
N LEU A 1054 -15.31 50.01 -5.33
CA LEU A 1054 -15.92 48.89 -4.59
C LEU A 1054 -17.44 49.16 -4.51
N GLY A 1055 -18.23 48.38 -5.25
CA GLY A 1055 -19.70 48.35 -5.11
C GLY A 1055 -20.13 47.26 -4.14
N ASN A 1056 -21.06 47.62 -3.26
CA ASN A 1056 -21.65 46.87 -2.13
C ASN A 1056 -21.89 45.38 -2.32
#